data_AF-A0A9E4C3U9-F1
#
_entry.id   AF-A0A9E4C3U9-F1
#
_cell.length_a   1.000
_cell.length_b   1.000
_cell.length_c   1.000
_cell.angle_alpha   90.00
_cell.angle_beta   90.00
_cell.angle_gamma   90.00
#
_symmetry.space_group_name_H-M   'P 1'
#
loop_
_entity.id
_entity.type
_entity.pdbx_description
1 polymer ?
#
loop_
_entity_poly.entity_id
_entity_poly.type
_entity_poly.pdbx_seq_one_letter_code
_entity_poly.pdbx_strand_id
1 'polypeptide(L)'
;MLIVDDEREILASLEDVLHDEGYRVERAETGETALQLVRTETPDVVLVDVWMPGIDGIKTLQAVKESNADIEVVVMSGHGNIETAVAATKLGAFNFIEKPLSIDAVLRIIDSAVQARRAKELKASDVVDVMFDGNSKNIQKVRRAIRKAAKDFSPLLIAGERGTGKRFVARMIHKNGIRKEEGFRPIHCRSLFPMTEISEWENVLERLLPDAYQGTVYLDGLEQLPMAEQEIFLLRFLGHTKGAMRLMVSVDHMGALNDKAYVRALSSKIGADVIHLPPLRERKEDILPLANRFLSECMEADRYKKEFSEDVIALLEDYDWPGNIAELKGAVTKAAYSSQGSEIDISHLPYAIREASELATHTSSKDDAPSNFNLARTQWERQYLSFHLEEHGWDILKTAQAVGMTKPALKRKIKAYNIEFVTSASTNLRETNQRSISKSVVLYGRGLHSGLKTGLIIEPLPPGSGIQFGNLTSPDTVRANVDFVDGTNHATNLRNGTVTARTIEHLMSALHAYKISNILIKMSEEVPVMDGSAVEFCRLLEEAGIEDQKEKCDDLWVDKVYEVGEQRDEKGYIRIEPADSFSVSYLIDYPKPIGKQSYLYEHKNALSFQEDIAPARTFGFVSELESLEKMGLAEGGRWDNVILVDKSRVVNTQLRFPNEFVRHKILDVIGDLYLTGRPIRGKVTAERSGHRHNVALVKKLMENHD
;
A
#
# COMPACT_ATOMS: atom_id res chain seq x y z
N MET A 1 20.88 -15.30 -26.36
CA MET A 1 20.83 -15.72 -24.94
C MET A 1 22.20 -15.53 -24.31
N LEU A 2 22.26 -15.30 -23.00
CA LEU A 2 23.51 -15.22 -22.26
C LEU A 2 23.48 -16.21 -21.10
N ILE A 3 24.53 -17.02 -20.95
CA ILE A 3 24.71 -17.93 -19.80
C ILE A 3 25.85 -17.40 -18.95
N VAL A 4 25.63 -17.31 -17.65
CA VAL A 4 26.58 -16.79 -16.66
C VAL A 4 26.75 -17.80 -15.53
N ASP A 5 27.93 -18.38 -15.44
CA ASP A 5 28.27 -19.41 -14.45
C ASP A 5 29.80 -19.47 -14.32
N ASP A 6 30.33 -19.62 -13.11
CA ASP A 6 31.79 -19.74 -12.89
C ASP A 6 32.31 -21.16 -13.19
N GLU A 7 31.41 -22.16 -13.28
CA GLU A 7 31.74 -23.52 -13.65
C GLU A 7 31.73 -23.71 -15.18
N ARG A 8 32.93 -23.82 -15.79
CA ARG A 8 33.10 -24.01 -17.24
C ARG A 8 32.38 -25.23 -17.80
N GLU A 9 32.25 -26.29 -17.03
CA GLU A 9 31.56 -27.52 -17.45
C GLU A 9 30.05 -27.27 -17.64
N ILE A 10 29.45 -26.44 -16.79
CA ILE A 10 28.03 -26.05 -16.89
C ILE A 10 27.82 -25.13 -18.10
N LEU A 11 28.71 -24.15 -18.31
CA LEU A 11 28.68 -23.29 -19.50
C LEU A 11 28.77 -24.11 -20.78
N ALA A 12 29.67 -25.09 -20.84
CA ALA A 12 29.84 -25.96 -22.00
C ALA A 12 28.60 -26.82 -22.25
N SER A 13 28.11 -27.50 -21.21
CA SER A 13 26.93 -28.38 -21.35
C SER A 13 25.66 -27.61 -21.73
N LEU A 14 25.45 -26.41 -21.18
CA LEU A 14 24.26 -25.61 -21.51
C LEU A 14 24.36 -24.99 -22.90
N GLU A 15 25.55 -24.54 -23.33
CA GLU A 15 25.71 -24.04 -24.69
C GLU A 15 25.45 -25.12 -25.73
N ASP A 16 26.02 -26.32 -25.58
CA ASP A 16 25.85 -27.42 -26.53
C ASP A 16 24.36 -27.75 -26.71
N VAL A 17 23.64 -27.89 -25.60
CA VAL A 17 22.19 -28.19 -25.60
C VAL A 17 21.37 -27.06 -26.22
N LEU A 18 21.64 -25.80 -25.87
CA LEU A 18 20.85 -24.67 -26.37
C LEU A 18 21.16 -24.34 -27.83
N HIS A 19 22.39 -24.60 -28.28
CA HIS A 19 22.75 -24.47 -29.69
C HIS A 19 22.05 -25.54 -30.55
N ASP A 20 21.96 -26.79 -30.07
CA ASP A 20 21.22 -27.86 -30.75
C ASP A 20 19.72 -27.55 -30.91
N GLU A 21 19.14 -26.81 -29.95
CA GLU A 21 17.77 -26.29 -30.01
C GLU A 21 17.62 -24.99 -30.83
N GLY A 22 18.70 -24.51 -31.44
CA GLY A 22 18.69 -23.37 -32.37
C GLY A 22 18.80 -21.99 -31.71
N TYR A 23 19.18 -21.90 -30.43
CA TYR A 23 19.42 -20.62 -29.77
C TYR A 23 20.84 -20.11 -30.05
N ARG A 24 20.98 -18.79 -30.29
CA ARG A 24 22.28 -18.12 -30.25
C ARG A 24 22.66 -17.86 -28.80
N VAL A 25 23.79 -18.40 -28.36
CA VAL A 25 24.24 -18.38 -26.97
C VAL A 25 25.60 -17.68 -26.87
N GLU A 26 25.72 -16.79 -25.89
CA GLU A 26 26.99 -16.20 -25.47
C GLU A 26 27.28 -16.62 -24.02
N ARG A 27 28.55 -16.66 -23.62
CA ARG A 27 29.00 -17.14 -22.30
C ARG A 27 29.68 -16.03 -21.50
N ALA A 28 29.50 -16.06 -20.18
CA ALA A 28 30.27 -15.25 -19.23
C ALA A 28 30.66 -16.08 -18.00
N GLU A 29 31.92 -16.00 -17.59
CA GLU A 29 32.41 -16.69 -16.38
C GLU A 29 32.21 -15.86 -15.10
N THR A 30 31.82 -14.58 -15.22
CA THR A 30 31.59 -13.68 -14.07
C THR A 30 30.45 -12.70 -14.32
N GLY A 31 29.86 -12.19 -13.22
CA GLY A 31 28.82 -11.16 -13.26
C GLY A 31 29.27 -9.87 -13.95
N GLU A 32 30.54 -9.46 -13.79
CA GLU A 32 31.10 -8.28 -14.46
C GLU A 32 31.13 -8.46 -15.98
N THR A 33 31.56 -9.63 -16.46
CA THR A 33 31.62 -9.95 -17.89
C THR A 33 30.20 -10.03 -18.46
N ALA A 34 29.26 -10.62 -17.71
CA ALA A 34 27.85 -10.66 -18.10
C ALA A 34 27.25 -9.26 -18.25
N LEU A 35 27.52 -8.35 -17.30
CA LEU A 35 27.04 -6.97 -17.38
C LEU A 35 27.67 -6.18 -18.54
N GLN A 36 28.91 -6.50 -18.95
CA GLN A 36 29.50 -5.93 -20.16
C GLN A 36 28.78 -6.43 -21.43
N LEU A 37 28.54 -7.74 -21.54
CA LEU A 37 27.87 -8.34 -22.69
C LEU A 37 26.41 -7.90 -22.82
N VAL A 38 25.69 -7.78 -21.70
CA VAL A 38 24.30 -7.27 -21.70
C VAL A 38 24.23 -5.83 -22.25
N ARG A 39 25.28 -5.02 -22.03
CA ARG A 39 25.36 -3.66 -22.56
C ARG A 39 25.63 -3.61 -24.07
N THR A 40 26.29 -4.62 -24.63
CA THR A 40 26.68 -4.63 -26.06
C THR A 40 25.69 -5.37 -26.96
N GLU A 41 25.13 -6.51 -26.50
CA GLU A 41 24.33 -7.39 -27.37
C GLU A 41 22.87 -7.61 -26.93
N THR A 42 22.42 -7.00 -25.81
CA THR A 42 21.02 -7.06 -25.30
C THR A 42 20.34 -8.44 -25.47
N PRO A 43 20.72 -9.46 -24.70
CA PRO A 43 20.15 -10.80 -24.83
C PRO A 43 18.67 -10.85 -24.44
N ASP A 44 17.87 -11.69 -25.11
CA ASP A 44 16.44 -11.90 -24.77
C ASP A 44 16.25 -12.54 -23.39
N VAL A 45 17.11 -13.51 -23.08
CA VAL A 45 17.12 -14.29 -21.85
C VAL A 45 18.54 -14.42 -21.32
N VAL A 46 18.70 -14.22 -20.01
CA VAL A 46 19.94 -14.42 -19.25
C VAL A 46 19.73 -15.57 -18.26
N LEU A 47 20.55 -16.62 -18.34
CA LEU A 47 20.68 -17.61 -17.28
C LEU A 47 21.87 -17.24 -16.39
N VAL A 48 21.67 -17.13 -15.09
CA VAL A 48 22.72 -16.68 -14.16
C VAL A 48 22.79 -17.55 -12.91
N ASP A 49 23.98 -18.05 -12.58
CA ASP A 49 24.20 -18.73 -11.30
C ASP A 49 24.21 -17.74 -10.13
N VAL A 50 23.63 -18.11 -9.01
CA VAL A 50 23.58 -17.28 -7.79
C VAL A 50 24.97 -17.06 -7.22
N TRP A 51 25.78 -18.11 -7.17
CA TRP A 51 27.03 -18.13 -6.43
C TRP A 51 28.21 -18.05 -7.37
N MET A 52 28.68 -16.84 -7.64
CA MET A 52 29.85 -16.60 -8.48
C MET A 52 30.84 -15.66 -7.77
N PRO A 53 32.15 -15.75 -8.06
CA PRO A 53 33.16 -14.82 -7.55
C PRO A 53 32.90 -13.39 -8.05
N GLY A 54 33.18 -12.40 -7.19
CA GLY A 54 32.98 -10.99 -7.54
C GLY A 54 31.53 -10.54 -7.37
N ILE A 55 30.92 -10.06 -8.45
CA ILE A 55 29.48 -9.76 -8.46
C ILE A 55 28.69 -11.09 -8.52
N ASP A 56 28.00 -11.38 -7.41
CA ASP A 56 27.11 -12.53 -7.30
C ASP A 56 25.91 -12.47 -8.28
N GLY A 57 25.25 -13.61 -8.50
CA GLY A 57 24.15 -13.73 -9.46
C GLY A 57 22.92 -12.89 -9.15
N ILE A 58 22.66 -12.63 -7.87
CA ILE A 58 21.53 -11.82 -7.44
C ILE A 58 21.77 -10.33 -7.75
N LYS A 59 22.99 -9.83 -7.49
CA LYS A 59 23.39 -8.49 -7.90
C LYS A 59 23.47 -8.37 -9.42
N THR A 60 23.90 -9.41 -10.11
CA THR A 60 23.89 -9.47 -11.58
C THR A 60 22.47 -9.36 -12.11
N LEU A 61 21.52 -10.15 -11.58
CA LEU A 61 20.09 -10.05 -11.88
C LEU A 61 19.56 -8.63 -11.66
N GLN A 62 19.82 -8.06 -10.49
CA GLN A 62 19.34 -6.72 -10.15
C GLN A 62 19.88 -5.68 -11.14
N ALA A 63 21.18 -5.70 -11.42
CA ALA A 63 21.81 -4.78 -12.35
C ALA A 63 21.30 -4.97 -13.80
N VAL A 64 21.04 -6.22 -14.24
CA VAL A 64 20.42 -6.50 -15.54
C VAL A 64 19.01 -5.92 -15.59
N LYS A 65 18.17 -6.17 -14.58
CA LYS A 65 16.78 -5.68 -14.54
C LYS A 65 16.68 -4.16 -14.37
N GLU A 66 17.62 -3.54 -13.66
CA GLU A 66 17.74 -2.08 -13.58
C GLU A 66 18.17 -1.47 -14.93
N SER A 67 19.06 -2.15 -15.66
CA SER A 67 19.53 -1.69 -16.98
C SER A 67 18.47 -1.87 -18.06
N ASN A 68 17.77 -3.00 -18.05
CA ASN A 68 16.76 -3.37 -19.02
C ASN A 68 15.77 -4.37 -18.39
N ALA A 69 14.67 -3.86 -17.84
CA ALA A 69 13.62 -4.65 -17.19
C ALA A 69 12.92 -5.66 -18.12
N ASP A 70 13.14 -5.49 -19.42
CA ASP A 70 12.51 -6.18 -20.53
C ASP A 70 13.24 -7.50 -20.87
N ILE A 71 14.51 -7.65 -20.45
CA ILE A 71 15.28 -8.91 -20.52
C ILE A 71 14.73 -9.88 -19.48
N GLU A 72 14.48 -11.13 -19.86
CA GLU A 72 14.11 -12.16 -18.89
C GLU A 72 15.35 -12.79 -18.25
N VAL A 73 15.36 -12.88 -16.92
CA VAL A 73 16.50 -13.43 -16.18
C VAL A 73 16.04 -14.66 -15.43
N VAL A 74 16.69 -15.79 -15.68
CA VAL A 74 16.45 -17.07 -15.01
C VAL A 74 17.63 -17.36 -14.11
N VAL A 75 17.37 -17.57 -12.83
CA VAL A 75 18.42 -17.77 -11.83
C VAL A 75 18.66 -19.27 -11.61
N MET A 76 19.93 -19.69 -11.60
CA MET A 76 20.37 -21.06 -11.33
C MET A 76 21.01 -21.10 -9.94
N SER A 77 20.80 -22.16 -9.14
CA SER A 77 21.50 -22.32 -7.85
C SER A 77 21.66 -23.78 -7.46
N GLY A 78 22.83 -24.17 -6.99
CA GLY A 78 23.09 -25.51 -6.43
C GLY A 78 22.75 -25.71 -4.96
N HIS A 79 22.42 -24.64 -4.24
CA HIS A 79 21.77 -24.73 -2.93
C HIS A 79 20.36 -24.15 -3.11
N GLY A 80 19.38 -25.05 -3.32
CA GLY A 80 17.98 -24.74 -3.62
C GLY A 80 17.19 -24.26 -2.40
N ASN A 81 17.64 -23.19 -1.74
CA ASN A 81 16.82 -22.55 -0.71
C ASN A 81 15.71 -21.77 -1.42
N ILE A 82 14.45 -22.03 -1.07
CA ILE A 82 13.27 -21.27 -1.51
C ILE A 82 13.49 -19.75 -1.31
N GLU A 83 14.24 -19.37 -0.26
CA GLU A 83 14.62 -17.99 0.05
C GLU A 83 15.32 -17.29 -1.12
N THR A 84 16.26 -17.95 -1.80
CA THR A 84 17.03 -17.39 -2.91
C THR A 84 16.16 -17.28 -4.17
N ALA A 85 15.32 -18.30 -4.42
CA ALA A 85 14.37 -18.31 -5.53
C ALA A 85 13.31 -17.20 -5.42
N VAL A 86 12.79 -16.98 -4.20
CA VAL A 86 11.82 -15.92 -3.91
C VAL A 86 12.48 -14.54 -3.96
N ALA A 87 13.70 -14.39 -3.43
CA ALA A 87 14.46 -13.14 -3.53
C ALA A 87 14.74 -12.76 -4.98
N ALA A 88 15.17 -13.71 -5.81
CA ALA A 88 15.35 -13.52 -7.23
C ALA A 88 14.04 -13.11 -7.93
N THR A 89 12.92 -13.79 -7.63
CA THR A 89 11.61 -13.45 -8.22
C THR A 89 11.17 -12.03 -7.87
N LYS A 90 11.38 -11.57 -6.62
CA LYS A 90 11.06 -10.19 -6.21
C LYS A 90 11.91 -9.14 -6.92
N LEU A 91 13.16 -9.48 -7.23
CA LEU A 91 14.08 -8.63 -7.99
C LEU A 91 13.82 -8.69 -9.50
N GLY A 92 12.74 -9.37 -9.91
CA GLY A 92 12.27 -9.41 -11.29
C GLY A 92 12.77 -10.60 -12.09
N ALA A 93 13.39 -11.60 -11.46
CA ALA A 93 13.70 -12.86 -12.16
C ALA A 93 12.42 -13.48 -12.72
N PHE A 94 12.51 -13.98 -13.94
CA PHE A 94 11.41 -14.68 -14.62
C PHE A 94 11.13 -16.02 -13.94
N ASN A 95 12.19 -16.76 -13.63
CA ASN A 95 12.09 -18.06 -12.99
C ASN A 95 13.40 -18.46 -12.29
N PHE A 96 13.36 -19.59 -11.60
CA PHE A 96 14.46 -20.17 -10.86
C PHE A 96 14.64 -21.65 -11.22
N ILE A 97 15.89 -22.11 -11.30
CA ILE A 97 16.27 -23.49 -11.57
C ILE A 97 17.25 -23.98 -10.50
N GLU A 98 16.91 -25.11 -9.89
CA GLU A 98 17.78 -25.78 -8.93
C GLU A 98 18.80 -26.66 -9.66
N LYS A 99 20.09 -26.54 -9.35
CA LYS A 99 21.13 -27.51 -9.78
C LYS A 99 21.01 -28.76 -8.87
N PRO A 100 21.12 -29.99 -9.40
CA PRO A 100 21.60 -30.33 -10.75
C PRO A 100 20.56 -30.03 -11.84
N LEU A 101 21.03 -29.40 -12.93
CA LEU A 101 20.17 -28.90 -14.01
C LEU A 101 19.59 -30.07 -14.82
N SER A 102 18.25 -30.16 -14.85
CA SER A 102 17.56 -31.03 -15.81
C SER A 102 17.41 -30.29 -17.14
N ILE A 103 17.97 -30.85 -18.22
CA ILE A 103 17.88 -30.28 -19.58
C ILE A 103 16.43 -29.96 -19.96
N ASP A 104 15.50 -30.89 -19.75
CA ASP A 104 14.09 -30.69 -20.06
C ASP A 104 13.46 -29.54 -19.24
N ALA A 105 13.87 -29.37 -17.98
CA ALA A 105 13.39 -28.27 -17.15
C ALA A 105 13.94 -26.92 -17.62
N VAL A 106 15.22 -26.87 -17.97
CA VAL A 106 15.90 -25.69 -18.52
C VAL A 106 15.22 -25.26 -19.82
N LEU A 107 15.02 -26.17 -20.77
CA LEU A 107 14.38 -25.87 -22.05
C LEU A 107 12.94 -25.37 -21.91
N ARG A 108 12.13 -25.99 -21.03
CA ARG A 108 10.75 -25.52 -20.77
C ARG A 108 10.71 -24.10 -20.20
N ILE A 109 11.62 -23.79 -19.26
CA ILE A 109 11.68 -22.48 -18.63
C ILE A 109 12.16 -21.43 -19.61
N ILE A 110 13.14 -21.76 -20.45
CA ILE A 110 13.64 -20.88 -21.50
C ILE A 110 12.56 -20.60 -22.53
N ASP A 111 11.84 -21.61 -23.03
CA ASP A 111 10.74 -21.40 -23.98
C ASP A 111 9.66 -20.50 -23.37
N SER A 112 9.30 -20.73 -22.10
CA SER A 112 8.38 -19.85 -21.36
C SER A 112 8.91 -18.41 -21.24
N ALA A 113 10.20 -18.22 -20.99
CA ALA A 113 10.84 -16.90 -20.87
C ALA A 113 10.87 -16.18 -22.22
N VAL A 114 11.22 -16.88 -23.30
CA VAL A 114 11.22 -16.35 -24.67
C VAL A 114 9.80 -16.00 -25.11
N GLN A 115 8.81 -16.83 -24.79
CA GLN A 115 7.40 -16.53 -25.07
C GLN A 115 6.89 -15.34 -24.25
N ALA A 116 7.28 -15.20 -22.98
CA ALA A 116 6.94 -14.06 -22.15
C ALA A 116 7.58 -12.76 -22.68
N ARG A 117 8.86 -12.82 -23.11
CA ARG A 117 9.57 -11.73 -23.79
C ARG A 117 8.86 -11.34 -25.08
N ARG A 118 8.57 -12.30 -25.96
CA ARG A 118 7.83 -12.08 -27.20
C ARG A 118 6.43 -11.56 -26.94
N ALA A 119 5.73 -12.03 -25.90
CA ALA A 119 4.42 -11.53 -25.51
C ALA A 119 4.50 -10.10 -24.95
N LYS A 120 5.58 -9.72 -24.25
CA LYS A 120 5.84 -8.33 -23.86
C LYS A 120 6.16 -7.45 -25.08
N GLU A 121 6.88 -7.97 -26.07
CA GLU A 121 7.15 -7.27 -27.34
C GLU A 121 5.90 -7.14 -28.23
N LEU A 122 5.10 -8.19 -28.33
CA LEU A 122 3.81 -8.25 -29.04
C LEU A 122 2.77 -7.35 -28.32
N LYS A 123 2.70 -7.39 -26.99
CA LYS A 123 1.89 -6.44 -26.21
C LYS A 123 2.43 -5.01 -26.33
N ALA A 124 3.74 -4.77 -26.38
CA ALA A 124 4.29 -3.42 -26.61
C ALA A 124 4.10 -2.94 -28.06
N SER A 125 3.92 -3.85 -29.01
CA SER A 125 3.51 -3.59 -30.39
C SER A 125 2.04 -3.17 -30.46
N ASP A 126 1.16 -3.93 -29.80
CA ASP A 126 -0.31 -3.78 -29.87
C ASP A 126 -0.88 -2.74 -28.90
N VAL A 127 -0.18 -2.43 -27.79
CA VAL A 127 -0.55 -1.38 -26.81
C VAL A 127 -0.54 0.03 -27.41
N VAL A 128 0.00 0.22 -28.61
CA VAL A 128 0.23 1.54 -29.20
C VAL A 128 -1.03 2.20 -29.76
N ASP A 129 -2.11 1.45 -30.02
CA ASP A 129 -3.38 2.04 -30.48
C ASP A 129 -4.40 2.30 -29.34
N VAL A 130 -4.14 1.80 -28.13
CA VAL A 130 -5.19 1.40 -27.17
C VAL A 130 -5.63 2.49 -26.19
N MET A 131 -4.68 3.25 -25.63
CA MET A 131 -4.97 4.19 -24.52
C MET A 131 -5.68 5.48 -24.99
N PHE A 132 -5.90 5.62 -26.30
CA PHE A 132 -6.50 6.80 -26.91
C PHE A 132 -7.79 6.52 -27.66
N ASP A 133 -8.44 5.36 -27.53
CA ASP A 133 -9.71 5.00 -28.22
C ASP A 133 -10.94 5.87 -27.92
N GLY A 134 -10.73 6.99 -27.24
CA GLY A 134 -11.70 8.05 -27.10
C GLY A 134 -12.03 8.77 -28.41
N ASN A 135 -13.27 9.21 -28.53
CA ASN A 135 -13.75 10.06 -29.63
C ASN A 135 -13.90 11.53 -29.22
N SER A 136 -13.64 11.87 -27.96
CA SER A 136 -13.83 13.22 -27.46
C SER A 136 -13.02 14.28 -28.22
N LYS A 137 -13.58 15.49 -28.35
CA LYS A 137 -12.86 16.62 -28.99
C LYS A 137 -11.52 16.92 -28.31
N ASN A 138 -11.44 16.70 -27.00
CA ASN A 138 -10.24 16.92 -26.20
C ASN A 138 -9.14 15.90 -26.53
N ILE A 139 -9.50 14.63 -26.70
CA ILE A 139 -8.53 13.61 -27.08
C ILE A 139 -8.04 13.75 -28.52
N GLN A 140 -8.91 14.19 -29.43
CA GLN A 140 -8.53 14.50 -30.81
C GLN A 140 -7.52 15.67 -30.89
N LYS A 141 -7.61 16.66 -29.99
CA LYS A 141 -6.59 17.73 -29.86
C LYS A 141 -5.25 17.13 -29.41
N VAL A 142 -5.26 16.27 -28.40
CA VAL A 142 -4.05 15.59 -27.92
C VAL A 142 -3.41 14.73 -29.03
N ARG A 143 -4.19 13.91 -29.75
CA ARG A 143 -3.69 13.11 -30.88
C ARG A 143 -3.03 13.97 -31.97
N ARG A 144 -3.58 15.16 -32.27
CA ARG A 144 -2.96 16.10 -33.21
C ARG A 144 -1.64 16.68 -32.66
N ALA A 145 -1.61 17.02 -31.37
CA ALA A 145 -0.40 17.50 -30.71
C ALA A 145 0.71 16.43 -30.70
N ILE A 146 0.36 15.17 -30.41
CA ILE A 146 1.27 14.01 -30.48
C ILE A 146 1.85 13.86 -31.89
N ARG A 147 0.99 13.87 -32.92
CA ARG A 147 1.43 13.75 -34.32
C ARG A 147 2.35 14.90 -34.75
N LYS A 148 2.11 16.12 -34.24
CA LYS A 148 2.99 17.27 -34.48
C LYS A 148 4.33 17.08 -33.76
N ALA A 149 4.29 16.77 -32.46
CA ALA A 149 5.48 16.60 -31.62
C ALA A 149 6.35 15.41 -32.06
N ALA A 150 5.77 14.36 -32.64
CA ALA A 150 6.53 13.22 -33.16
C ALA A 150 7.45 13.64 -34.33
N LYS A 151 7.01 14.59 -35.15
CA LYS A 151 7.76 15.11 -36.32
C LYS A 151 8.84 16.12 -35.96
N ASP A 152 9.01 16.46 -34.68
CA ASP A 152 10.01 17.39 -34.18
C ASP A 152 10.85 16.69 -33.11
N PHE A 153 12.13 17.01 -33.02
CA PHE A 153 13.06 16.48 -32.02
C PHE A 153 13.29 17.46 -30.85
N SER A 154 12.56 18.58 -30.83
CA SER A 154 12.61 19.56 -29.73
C SER A 154 12.22 18.98 -28.37
N PRO A 155 12.69 19.60 -27.27
CA PRO A 155 12.25 19.28 -25.93
C PRO A 155 10.74 19.41 -25.76
N LEU A 156 10.15 18.56 -24.91
CA LEU A 156 8.71 18.51 -24.73
C LEU A 156 8.32 18.42 -23.26
N LEU A 157 7.36 19.24 -22.85
CA LEU A 157 6.68 19.15 -21.56
C LEU A 157 5.31 18.51 -21.72
N ILE A 158 5.04 17.47 -20.93
CA ILE A 158 3.78 16.75 -20.91
C ILE A 158 3.12 17.00 -19.56
N ALA A 159 2.14 17.88 -19.54
CA ALA A 159 1.47 18.32 -18.32
C ALA A 159 0.09 17.69 -18.21
N GLY A 160 -0.26 17.16 -17.04
CA GLY A 160 -1.58 16.60 -16.77
C GLY A 160 -1.70 16.08 -15.36
N GLU A 161 -2.93 15.87 -14.87
CA GLU A 161 -3.16 15.23 -13.57
C GLU A 161 -2.53 13.84 -13.49
N ARG A 162 -2.33 13.35 -12.27
CA ARG A 162 -1.84 12.00 -12.04
C ARG A 162 -2.79 10.98 -12.67
N GLY A 163 -2.22 9.97 -13.33
CA GLY A 163 -3.00 8.91 -13.98
C GLY A 163 -3.62 9.27 -15.34
N THR A 164 -3.33 10.44 -15.92
CA THR A 164 -3.87 10.83 -17.25
C THR A 164 -3.20 10.16 -18.46
N GLY A 165 -2.07 9.46 -18.27
CA GLY A 165 -1.35 8.75 -19.34
C GLY A 165 -0.07 9.43 -19.85
N LYS A 166 0.57 10.31 -19.07
CA LYS A 166 1.75 11.10 -19.51
C LYS A 166 2.91 10.27 -20.09
N ARG A 167 3.34 9.21 -19.40
CA ARG A 167 4.42 8.32 -19.87
C ARG A 167 4.07 7.60 -21.18
N PHE A 168 2.81 7.21 -21.33
CA PHE A 168 2.31 6.59 -22.55
C PHE A 168 2.39 7.56 -23.73
N VAL A 169 1.97 8.81 -23.53
CA VAL A 169 2.10 9.89 -24.53
C VAL A 169 3.54 10.09 -24.96
N ALA A 170 4.48 10.14 -24.01
CA ALA A 170 5.90 10.26 -24.32
C ALA A 170 6.39 9.10 -25.21
N ARG A 171 6.05 7.86 -24.84
CA ARG A 171 6.42 6.66 -25.60
C ARG A 171 5.81 6.68 -27.01
N MET A 172 4.56 7.13 -27.15
CA MET A 172 3.88 7.25 -28.45
C MET A 172 4.55 8.29 -29.36
N ILE A 173 4.96 9.44 -28.81
CA ILE A 173 5.66 10.47 -29.57
C ILE A 173 7.02 9.94 -30.04
N HIS A 174 7.72 9.19 -29.19
CA HIS A 174 8.99 8.57 -29.57
C HIS A 174 8.81 7.51 -30.67
N LYS A 175 7.91 6.52 -30.50
CA LYS A 175 7.68 5.43 -31.47
C LYS A 175 7.21 5.93 -32.84
N ASN A 176 6.50 7.06 -32.87
CA ASN A 176 6.04 7.68 -34.12
C ASN A 176 6.99 8.79 -34.63
N GLY A 177 8.11 9.01 -33.95
CA GLY A 177 8.99 10.14 -34.18
C GLY A 177 10.14 9.88 -35.14
N ILE A 178 10.95 10.91 -35.38
CA ILE A 178 12.10 10.86 -36.31
C ILE A 178 13.14 9.81 -35.87
N ARG A 179 13.33 9.64 -34.56
CA ARG A 179 14.31 8.71 -33.97
C ARG A 179 13.64 7.53 -33.27
N LYS A 180 12.60 6.97 -33.89
CA LYS A 180 11.85 5.83 -33.36
C LYS A 180 12.65 4.52 -33.25
N GLU A 181 13.74 4.40 -34.01
CA GLU A 181 14.64 3.25 -33.98
C GLU A 181 15.73 3.40 -32.89
N GLU A 182 15.86 4.58 -32.29
CA GLU A 182 16.79 4.84 -31.20
C GLU A 182 16.17 4.46 -29.85
N GLY A 183 16.98 4.40 -28.80
CA GLY A 183 16.49 4.07 -27.47
C GLY A 183 15.45 5.07 -26.92
N PHE A 184 14.55 4.58 -26.07
CA PHE A 184 13.68 5.39 -25.20
C PHE A 184 13.99 5.09 -23.73
N ARG A 185 14.52 6.07 -23.00
CA ARG A 185 14.99 5.89 -21.62
C ARG A 185 14.13 6.67 -20.62
N PRO A 186 13.22 6.00 -19.90
CA PRO A 186 12.47 6.62 -18.81
C PRO A 186 13.31 6.70 -17.52
N ILE A 187 13.26 7.83 -16.84
CA ILE A 187 13.94 8.09 -15.56
C ILE A 187 12.92 8.72 -14.61
N HIS A 188 12.78 8.17 -13.41
CA HIS A 188 11.90 8.74 -12.38
C HIS A 188 12.64 9.82 -11.61
N CYS A 189 12.12 11.05 -11.56
CA CYS A 189 12.81 12.16 -10.91
C CYS A 189 13.10 11.88 -9.42
N ARG A 190 12.24 11.13 -8.71
CA ARG A 190 12.49 10.70 -7.33
C ARG A 190 13.75 9.86 -7.16
N SER A 191 14.16 9.06 -8.16
CA SER A 191 15.39 8.25 -8.05
C SER A 191 16.66 9.10 -8.13
N LEU A 192 16.53 10.39 -8.45
CA LEU A 192 17.64 11.34 -8.45
C LEU A 192 17.87 11.92 -7.04
N PHE A 193 16.95 11.75 -6.09
CA PHE A 193 17.07 12.29 -4.73
C PHE A 193 17.56 11.21 -3.74
N PRO A 194 18.45 11.52 -2.76
CA PRO A 194 19.06 12.82 -2.44
C PRO A 194 20.39 13.09 -3.16
N MET A 195 20.68 12.41 -4.28
CA MET A 195 21.98 12.45 -4.99
C MET A 195 22.26 13.79 -5.70
N THR A 196 21.59 14.86 -5.30
CA THR A 196 21.36 16.07 -6.08
C THR A 196 21.77 17.32 -5.30
N GLU A 197 22.94 17.27 -4.67
CA GLU A 197 23.67 18.52 -4.46
C GLU A 197 24.06 19.10 -5.83
N ILE A 198 24.01 20.43 -5.95
CA ILE A 198 24.30 21.19 -7.19
C ILE A 198 25.69 20.85 -7.78
N SER A 199 26.59 20.28 -6.99
CA SER A 199 27.92 19.79 -7.37
C SER A 199 27.94 18.43 -8.06
N GLU A 200 26.96 17.54 -7.87
CA GLU A 200 27.05 16.13 -8.29
C GLU A 200 26.32 15.82 -9.62
N TRP A 201 25.65 16.80 -10.22
CA TRP A 201 24.78 16.57 -11.39
C TRP A 201 25.49 16.06 -12.64
N GLU A 202 26.74 16.45 -12.89
CA GLU A 202 27.51 15.96 -14.05
C GLU A 202 27.73 14.44 -13.92
N ASN A 203 28.12 13.97 -12.72
CA ASN A 203 28.28 12.56 -12.41
C ASN A 203 26.95 11.78 -12.53
N VAL A 204 25.84 12.39 -12.12
CA VAL A 204 24.50 11.78 -12.25
C VAL A 204 24.11 11.62 -13.71
N LEU A 205 24.36 12.63 -14.55
CA LEU A 205 24.05 12.57 -15.99
C LEU A 205 24.94 11.55 -16.72
N GLU A 206 26.25 11.54 -16.46
CA GLU A 206 27.18 10.56 -17.05
C GLU A 206 26.82 9.11 -16.69
N ARG A 207 26.40 8.88 -15.43
CA ARG A 207 25.95 7.54 -14.99
C ARG A 207 24.63 7.11 -15.66
N LEU A 208 23.73 8.06 -15.90
CA LEU A 208 22.40 7.78 -16.45
C LEU A 208 22.40 7.75 -17.98
N LEU A 209 23.33 8.43 -18.64
CA LEU A 209 23.37 8.63 -20.09
C LEU A 209 24.81 8.49 -20.59
N PRO A 210 25.16 7.36 -21.23
CA PRO A 210 26.43 7.24 -21.93
C PRO A 210 26.56 8.31 -23.02
N ASP A 211 27.77 8.83 -23.27
CA ASP A 211 28.06 9.86 -24.28
C ASP A 211 27.53 9.52 -25.69
N ALA A 212 27.36 8.23 -25.99
CA ALA A 212 26.86 7.72 -27.27
C ALA A 212 25.33 7.66 -27.38
N TYR A 213 24.57 7.96 -26.33
CA TYR A 213 23.11 7.85 -26.37
C TYR A 213 22.50 8.98 -27.23
N GLN A 214 21.76 8.60 -28.27
CA GLN A 214 21.11 9.53 -29.21
C GLN A 214 19.57 9.42 -29.22
N GLY A 215 19.03 8.74 -28.21
CA GLY A 215 17.60 8.45 -28.10
C GLY A 215 16.77 9.56 -27.46
N THR A 216 15.63 9.15 -26.88
CA THR A 216 14.73 10.02 -26.14
C THR A 216 14.81 9.71 -24.66
N VAL A 217 15.12 10.71 -23.85
CA VAL A 217 15.08 10.63 -22.39
C VAL A 217 13.75 11.18 -21.90
N TYR A 218 13.05 10.38 -21.10
CA TYR A 218 11.79 10.76 -20.49
C TYR A 218 11.97 10.91 -18.98
N LEU A 219 11.85 12.14 -18.47
CA LEU A 219 11.87 12.43 -17.05
C LEU A 219 10.44 12.40 -16.49
N ASP A 220 10.20 11.52 -15.52
CA ASP A 220 8.87 11.31 -14.95
C ASP A 220 8.74 11.98 -13.57
N GLY A 221 7.79 12.91 -13.45
CA GLY A 221 7.40 13.57 -12.21
C GLY A 221 8.38 14.66 -11.76
N LEU A 222 8.62 15.66 -12.61
CA LEU A 222 9.54 16.77 -12.31
C LEU A 222 9.19 17.49 -11.00
N GLU A 223 7.91 17.61 -10.68
CA GLU A 223 7.41 18.24 -9.44
C GLU A 223 7.92 17.56 -8.15
N GLN A 224 8.45 16.34 -8.26
CA GLN A 224 9.02 15.59 -7.13
C GLN A 224 10.43 16.08 -6.76
N LEU A 225 11.08 16.86 -7.63
CA LEU A 225 12.32 17.56 -7.28
C LEU A 225 12.00 18.87 -6.53
N PRO A 226 12.90 19.36 -5.67
CA PRO A 226 12.76 20.69 -5.08
C PRO A 226 12.58 21.77 -6.14
N MET A 227 11.64 22.70 -5.93
CA MET A 227 11.25 23.71 -6.94
C MET A 227 12.45 24.54 -7.46
N ALA A 228 13.42 24.83 -6.60
CA ALA A 228 14.63 25.57 -6.95
C ALA A 228 15.57 24.79 -7.89
N GLU A 229 15.49 23.45 -7.90
CA GLU A 229 16.40 22.58 -8.66
C GLU A 229 15.83 22.17 -10.01
N GLN A 230 14.51 22.15 -10.17
CA GLN A 230 13.82 21.68 -11.38
C GLN A 230 14.33 22.38 -12.66
N GLU A 231 14.37 23.71 -12.65
CA GLU A 231 14.84 24.50 -13.79
C GLU A 231 16.34 24.29 -14.05
N ILE A 232 17.15 24.34 -12.99
CA ILE A 232 18.60 24.19 -13.07
C ILE A 232 18.94 22.83 -13.67
N PHE A 233 18.25 21.78 -13.23
CA PHE A 233 18.42 20.42 -13.72
C PHE A 233 18.13 20.33 -15.22
N LEU A 234 17.01 20.86 -15.67
CA LEU A 234 16.62 20.81 -17.08
C LEU A 234 17.59 21.60 -17.98
N LEU A 235 18.02 22.78 -17.54
CA LEU A 235 18.99 23.58 -18.30
C LEU A 235 20.35 22.88 -18.40
N ARG A 236 20.82 22.25 -17.32
CA ARG A 236 22.06 21.46 -17.32
C ARG A 236 21.95 20.24 -18.21
N PHE A 237 20.82 19.52 -18.16
CA PHE A 237 20.56 18.39 -19.05
C PHE A 237 20.66 18.82 -20.52
N LEU A 238 19.97 19.89 -20.89
CA LEU A 238 20.00 20.40 -22.27
C LEU A 238 21.41 20.86 -22.68
N GLY A 239 22.15 21.48 -21.76
CA GLY A 239 23.55 21.88 -21.97
C GLY A 239 24.49 20.69 -22.18
N HIS A 240 24.35 19.63 -21.38
CA HIS A 240 25.18 18.43 -21.46
C HIS A 240 24.93 17.66 -22.77
N THR A 241 23.66 17.47 -23.12
CA THR A 241 23.27 16.71 -24.31
C THR A 241 23.52 17.44 -25.63
N LYS A 242 23.70 18.77 -25.62
CA LYS A 242 23.93 19.62 -26.82
C LYS A 242 22.98 19.31 -28.00
N GLY A 243 21.76 18.86 -27.71
CA GLY A 243 20.76 18.48 -28.73
C GLY A 243 20.97 17.10 -29.36
N ALA A 244 21.95 16.30 -28.92
CA ALA A 244 22.13 14.92 -29.36
C ALA A 244 21.01 13.99 -28.89
N MET A 245 20.29 14.35 -27.83
CA MET A 245 19.17 13.59 -27.26
C MET A 245 17.92 14.43 -27.20
N ARG A 246 16.76 13.78 -27.26
CA ARG A 246 15.49 14.46 -27.03
C ARG A 246 15.09 14.35 -25.58
N LEU A 247 14.74 15.48 -24.98
CA LEU A 247 14.21 15.55 -23.62
C LEU A 247 12.69 15.62 -23.64
N MET A 248 12.02 14.68 -22.98
CA MET A 248 10.60 14.76 -22.67
C MET A 248 10.44 14.76 -21.15
N VAL A 249 9.58 15.63 -20.61
CA VAL A 249 9.44 15.81 -19.17
C VAL A 249 7.97 15.81 -18.79
N SER A 250 7.59 15.03 -17.80
CA SER A 250 6.23 15.02 -17.26
C SER A 250 6.11 15.92 -16.02
N VAL A 251 4.98 16.60 -15.92
CA VAL A 251 4.65 17.48 -14.80
C VAL A 251 3.21 17.23 -14.36
N ASP A 252 3.04 16.90 -13.08
CA ASP A 252 1.72 16.83 -12.45
C ASP A 252 1.20 18.24 -12.14
N HIS A 253 -0.09 18.48 -12.38
CA HIS A 253 -0.76 19.69 -11.89
C HIS A 253 -2.17 19.38 -11.39
N MET A 254 -2.62 20.13 -10.38
CA MET A 254 -3.90 19.95 -9.68
C MET A 254 -5.02 20.85 -10.25
N GLY A 255 -4.82 21.44 -11.43
CA GLY A 255 -5.84 22.22 -12.13
C GLY A 255 -5.98 23.68 -11.67
N ALA A 256 -5.06 24.21 -10.86
CA ALA A 256 -5.10 25.61 -10.42
C ALA A 256 -4.55 26.58 -11.50
N LEU A 257 -5.02 27.84 -11.49
CA LEU A 257 -4.51 28.91 -12.38
C LEU A 257 -2.97 29.08 -12.30
N ASN A 258 -2.40 28.87 -11.12
CA ASN A 258 -0.96 28.95 -10.87
C ASN A 258 -0.17 27.83 -11.58
N ASP A 259 -0.78 26.68 -11.83
CA ASP A 259 -0.10 25.54 -12.45
C ASP A 259 0.15 25.79 -13.94
N LYS A 260 -0.80 26.42 -14.64
CA LYS A 260 -0.62 26.80 -16.05
C LYS A 260 0.45 27.87 -16.22
N ALA A 261 0.55 28.79 -15.26
CA ALA A 261 1.60 29.81 -15.25
C ALA A 261 2.98 29.18 -15.01
N TYR A 262 3.08 28.25 -14.07
CA TYR A 262 4.30 27.50 -13.79
C TYR A 262 4.77 26.68 -15.01
N VAL A 263 3.89 25.87 -15.61
CA VAL A 263 4.23 25.07 -16.81
C VAL A 263 4.69 25.97 -17.96
N ARG A 264 4.03 27.12 -18.17
CA ARG A 264 4.41 28.09 -19.21
C ARG A 264 5.76 28.74 -18.91
N ALA A 265 6.03 29.08 -17.66
CA ALA A 265 7.31 29.65 -17.25
C ALA A 265 8.44 28.64 -17.48
N LEU A 266 8.23 27.39 -17.10
CA LEU A 266 9.18 26.30 -17.31
C LEU A 266 9.42 26.06 -18.80
N SER A 267 8.36 25.95 -19.61
CA SER A 267 8.45 25.70 -21.04
C SER A 267 9.19 26.81 -21.77
N SER A 268 8.95 28.07 -21.41
CA SER A 268 9.65 29.22 -21.99
C SER A 268 11.14 29.21 -21.68
N LYS A 269 11.55 28.73 -20.51
CA LYS A 269 12.95 28.72 -20.08
C LYS A 269 13.76 27.63 -20.75
N ILE A 270 13.16 26.46 -20.97
CA ILE A 270 13.84 25.31 -21.58
C ILE A 270 13.58 25.19 -23.09
N GLY A 271 12.78 26.10 -23.67
CA GLY A 271 12.43 26.07 -25.09
C GLY A 271 11.60 24.85 -25.50
N ALA A 272 10.74 24.34 -24.60
CA ALA A 272 9.95 23.15 -24.86
C ALA A 272 8.53 23.46 -25.34
N ASP A 273 8.04 22.67 -26.30
CA ASP A 273 6.62 22.61 -26.62
C ASP A 273 5.85 21.95 -25.46
N VAL A 274 4.57 22.30 -25.28
CA VAL A 274 3.73 21.76 -24.18
C VAL A 274 2.54 20.98 -24.72
N ILE A 275 2.36 19.76 -24.23
CA ILE A 275 1.16 18.96 -24.42
C ILE A 275 0.41 18.86 -23.09
N HIS A 276 -0.80 19.42 -23.06
CA HIS A 276 -1.70 19.29 -21.92
C HIS A 276 -2.61 18.08 -22.11
N LEU A 277 -2.60 17.17 -21.13
CA LEU A 277 -3.52 16.04 -21.07
C LEU A 277 -4.74 16.41 -20.23
N PRO A 278 -5.95 16.33 -20.80
CA PRO A 278 -7.17 16.60 -20.06
C PRO A 278 -7.41 15.48 -19.02
N PRO A 279 -7.90 15.83 -17.83
CA PRO A 279 -8.37 14.83 -16.89
C PRO A 279 -9.57 14.07 -17.46
N LEU A 280 -9.82 12.87 -16.95
CA LEU A 280 -10.84 11.96 -17.47
C LEU A 280 -12.26 12.57 -17.38
N ARG A 281 -12.56 13.34 -16.33
CA ARG A 281 -13.81 14.11 -16.19
C ARG A 281 -14.07 15.16 -17.28
N GLU A 282 -13.02 15.65 -17.96
CA GLU A 282 -13.17 16.56 -19.11
C GLU A 282 -13.34 15.82 -20.45
N ARG A 283 -13.39 14.49 -20.42
CA ARG A 283 -13.57 13.61 -21.57
C ARG A 283 -14.47 12.42 -21.22
N LYS A 284 -15.62 12.70 -20.62
CA LYS A 284 -16.60 11.68 -20.20
C LYS A 284 -16.99 10.70 -21.30
N GLU A 285 -17.10 11.18 -22.55
CA GLU A 285 -17.34 10.37 -23.76
C GLU A 285 -16.31 9.26 -23.99
N ASP A 286 -15.11 9.37 -23.40
CA ASP A 286 -14.04 8.38 -23.53
C ASP A 286 -14.07 7.33 -22.41
N ILE A 287 -14.83 7.54 -21.33
CA ILE A 287 -14.84 6.68 -20.14
C ILE A 287 -15.35 5.28 -20.49
N LEU A 288 -16.55 5.19 -21.07
CA LEU A 288 -17.16 3.90 -21.40
C LEU A 288 -16.34 3.10 -22.44
N PRO A 289 -15.86 3.70 -23.56
CA PRO A 289 -14.95 3.01 -24.47
C PRO A 289 -13.68 2.48 -23.78
N LEU A 290 -13.05 3.28 -22.92
CA LEU A 290 -11.88 2.86 -22.16
C LEU A 290 -12.21 1.73 -21.17
N ALA A 291 -13.33 1.82 -20.47
CA ALA A 291 -13.79 0.82 -19.52
C ALA A 291 -14.05 -0.53 -20.21
N ASN A 292 -14.78 -0.53 -21.33
CA ASN A 292 -15.04 -1.73 -22.13
C ASN A 292 -13.75 -2.34 -22.66
N ARG A 293 -12.78 -1.50 -23.02
CA ARG A 293 -11.48 -1.98 -23.47
C ARG A 293 -10.69 -2.66 -22.35
N PHE A 294 -10.59 -2.04 -21.17
CA PHE A 294 -9.95 -2.67 -20.01
C PHE A 294 -10.67 -3.95 -19.57
N LEU A 295 -12.00 -4.00 -19.71
CA LEU A 295 -12.77 -5.20 -19.47
C LEU A 295 -12.36 -6.31 -20.46
N SER A 296 -12.26 -5.99 -21.76
CA SER A 296 -11.81 -6.95 -22.77
C SER A 296 -10.37 -7.44 -22.57
N GLU A 297 -9.46 -6.59 -22.08
CA GLU A 297 -8.08 -6.99 -21.73
C GLU A 297 -8.04 -8.03 -20.60
N CYS A 298 -9.02 -8.01 -19.70
CA CYS A 298 -9.14 -9.00 -18.62
C CYS A 298 -9.72 -10.33 -19.12
N MET A 299 -10.35 -10.33 -20.30
CA MET A 299 -11.14 -11.44 -20.82
C MET A 299 -10.42 -12.34 -21.83
N GLU A 300 -9.23 -11.97 -22.32
CA GLU A 300 -8.40 -12.90 -23.12
C GLU A 300 -8.03 -14.18 -22.33
N ALA A 301 -8.23 -14.18 -21.01
CA ALA A 301 -7.99 -15.29 -20.10
C ALA A 301 -9.24 -16.12 -19.71
N ASP A 302 -10.47 -15.72 -20.11
CA ASP A 302 -11.71 -16.31 -19.55
C ASP A 302 -12.80 -16.59 -20.61
N ARG A 303 -13.64 -17.61 -20.41
CA ARG A 303 -14.57 -18.16 -21.42
C ARG A 303 -15.92 -17.42 -21.58
N TYR A 304 -16.18 -16.36 -20.82
CA TYR A 304 -17.48 -15.66 -20.81
C TYR A 304 -17.36 -14.18 -21.16
N LYS A 305 -18.24 -13.70 -22.04
CA LYS A 305 -18.32 -12.27 -22.39
C LYS A 305 -18.97 -11.50 -21.24
N LYS A 306 -18.20 -10.64 -20.55
CA LYS A 306 -18.71 -9.78 -19.47
C LYS A 306 -19.12 -8.42 -20.02
N GLU A 307 -20.23 -7.87 -19.51
CA GLU A 307 -20.77 -6.56 -19.86
C GLU A 307 -21.11 -5.76 -18.60
N PHE A 308 -21.05 -4.43 -18.66
CA PHE A 308 -21.48 -3.57 -17.56
C PHE A 308 -23.00 -3.42 -17.56
N SER A 309 -23.61 -3.47 -16.37
CA SER A 309 -25.02 -3.08 -16.20
C SER A 309 -25.22 -1.59 -16.52
N GLU A 310 -26.45 -1.18 -16.87
CA GLU A 310 -26.78 0.21 -17.20
C GLU A 310 -26.46 1.18 -16.04
N ASP A 311 -26.71 0.75 -14.80
CA ASP A 311 -26.43 1.55 -13.61
C ASP A 311 -24.92 1.75 -13.39
N VAL A 312 -24.11 0.74 -13.68
CA VAL A 312 -22.65 0.86 -13.64
C VAL A 312 -22.16 1.81 -14.71
N ILE A 313 -22.71 1.75 -15.94
CA ILE A 313 -22.32 2.67 -17.02
C ILE A 313 -22.60 4.11 -16.60
N ALA A 314 -23.80 4.39 -16.10
CA ALA A 314 -24.19 5.73 -15.63
C ALA A 314 -23.24 6.22 -14.52
N LEU A 315 -22.90 5.34 -13.58
CA LEU A 315 -22.00 5.68 -12.47
C LEU A 315 -20.55 5.92 -12.93
N LEU A 316 -20.05 5.11 -13.86
CA LEU A 316 -18.71 5.31 -14.43
C LEU A 316 -18.62 6.66 -15.15
N GLU A 317 -19.66 7.09 -15.86
CA GLU A 317 -19.70 8.37 -16.56
C GLU A 317 -19.90 9.58 -15.63
N ASP A 318 -20.61 9.41 -14.51
CA ASP A 318 -20.86 10.49 -13.56
C ASP A 318 -19.66 10.79 -12.66
N TYR A 319 -18.94 9.74 -12.24
CA TYR A 319 -17.79 9.85 -11.33
C TYR A 319 -16.64 10.70 -11.90
N ASP A 320 -15.99 11.47 -11.03
CA ASP A 320 -14.98 12.48 -11.42
C ASP A 320 -13.58 11.91 -11.71
N TRP A 321 -13.32 10.65 -11.35
CA TRP A 321 -12.06 9.94 -11.57
C TRP A 321 -10.81 10.75 -11.14
N PRO A 322 -10.63 11.04 -9.83
CA PRO A 322 -9.46 11.77 -9.32
C PRO A 322 -8.11 11.10 -9.67
N GLY A 323 -8.06 9.77 -9.81
CA GLY A 323 -6.90 9.02 -10.29
C GLY A 323 -6.92 8.73 -11.80
N ASN A 324 -7.85 9.35 -12.54
CA ASN A 324 -7.95 9.34 -14.00
C ASN A 324 -7.97 7.91 -14.60
N ILE A 325 -7.25 7.67 -15.69
CA ILE A 325 -7.25 6.38 -16.40
C ILE A 325 -6.71 5.25 -15.51
N ALA A 326 -5.74 5.55 -14.64
CA ALA A 326 -5.16 4.56 -13.74
C ALA A 326 -6.18 4.04 -12.72
N GLU A 327 -7.00 4.94 -12.16
CA GLU A 327 -8.11 4.58 -11.27
C GLU A 327 -9.20 3.83 -12.03
N LEU A 328 -9.59 4.29 -13.23
CA LEU A 328 -10.57 3.59 -14.08
C LEU A 328 -10.14 2.15 -14.38
N LYS A 329 -8.89 1.97 -14.82
CA LYS A 329 -8.35 0.63 -15.10
C LYS A 329 -8.37 -0.23 -13.83
N GLY A 330 -7.92 0.30 -12.70
CA GLY A 330 -7.95 -0.43 -11.43
C GLY A 330 -9.36 -0.84 -11.00
N ALA A 331 -10.34 0.07 -11.12
CA ALA A 331 -11.73 -0.19 -10.81
C ALA A 331 -12.34 -1.25 -11.71
N VAL A 332 -12.15 -1.14 -13.02
CA VAL A 332 -12.65 -2.10 -14.02
C VAL A 332 -11.99 -3.47 -13.85
N THR A 333 -10.68 -3.53 -13.69
CA THR A 333 -9.96 -4.79 -13.48
C THR A 333 -10.42 -5.48 -12.20
N LYS A 334 -10.59 -4.73 -11.10
CA LYS A 334 -11.12 -5.29 -9.84
C LYS A 334 -12.55 -5.80 -10.02
N ALA A 335 -13.43 -5.02 -10.65
CA ALA A 335 -14.81 -5.42 -10.90
C ALA A 335 -14.90 -6.65 -11.83
N ALA A 336 -14.03 -6.74 -12.82
CA ALA A 336 -13.93 -7.89 -13.74
C ALA A 336 -13.49 -9.17 -13.02
N TYR A 337 -12.56 -9.11 -12.06
CA TYR A 337 -12.15 -10.27 -11.27
C TYR A 337 -13.13 -10.63 -10.16
N SER A 338 -13.85 -9.65 -9.61
CA SER A 338 -14.81 -9.87 -8.52
C SER A 338 -16.18 -10.38 -8.99
N SER A 339 -16.56 -10.17 -10.24
CA SER A 339 -17.84 -10.66 -10.77
C SER A 339 -17.77 -12.14 -11.14
N GLN A 340 -18.70 -12.96 -10.64
CA GLN A 340 -18.79 -14.40 -10.96
C GLN A 340 -19.75 -14.71 -12.13
N GLY A 341 -20.23 -13.69 -12.85
CA GLY A 341 -21.18 -13.82 -13.97
C GLY A 341 -20.81 -12.99 -15.20
N SER A 342 -21.69 -12.97 -16.20
CA SER A 342 -21.55 -12.19 -17.44
C SER A 342 -21.88 -10.70 -17.27
N GLU A 343 -22.38 -10.29 -16.11
CA GLU A 343 -22.79 -8.90 -15.85
C GLU A 343 -22.01 -8.31 -14.66
N ILE A 344 -21.52 -7.08 -14.83
CA ILE A 344 -20.89 -6.28 -13.78
C ILE A 344 -21.90 -5.29 -13.22
N ASP A 345 -22.35 -5.56 -12.01
CA ASP A 345 -23.22 -4.71 -11.19
C ASP A 345 -22.44 -3.77 -10.23
N ILE A 346 -23.10 -2.74 -9.69
CA ILE A 346 -22.56 -1.68 -8.80
C ILE A 346 -21.84 -2.28 -7.60
N SER A 347 -22.34 -3.39 -7.07
CA SER A 347 -21.77 -4.11 -5.93
C SER A 347 -20.30 -4.52 -6.14
N HIS A 348 -19.88 -4.75 -7.39
CA HIS A 348 -18.51 -5.13 -7.75
C HIS A 348 -17.54 -3.93 -7.86
N LEU A 349 -18.04 -2.70 -7.91
CA LEU A 349 -17.20 -1.51 -7.98
C LEU A 349 -16.57 -1.18 -6.62
N PRO A 350 -15.39 -0.53 -6.60
CA PRO A 350 -14.78 -0.01 -5.37
C PRO A 350 -15.71 0.89 -4.57
N TYR A 351 -15.63 0.82 -3.22
CA TYR A 351 -16.49 1.58 -2.31
C TYR A 351 -16.53 3.09 -2.59
N ALA A 352 -15.39 3.71 -2.88
CA ALA A 352 -15.30 5.14 -3.20
C ALA A 352 -16.18 5.56 -4.40
N ILE A 353 -16.36 4.68 -5.39
CA ILE A 353 -17.21 4.94 -6.56
C ILE A 353 -18.69 4.72 -6.20
N ARG A 354 -18.98 3.71 -5.36
CA ARG A 354 -20.35 3.42 -4.87
C ARG A 354 -20.91 4.54 -3.99
N GLU A 355 -20.10 5.08 -3.09
CA GLU A 355 -20.49 6.16 -2.17
C GLU A 355 -20.84 7.45 -2.92
N ALA A 356 -20.09 7.79 -3.98
CA ALA A 356 -20.38 8.95 -4.83
C ALA A 356 -21.79 8.89 -5.48
N SER A 357 -22.27 7.68 -5.79
CA SER A 357 -23.64 7.43 -6.31
C SER A 357 -24.73 7.68 -5.27
N GLU A 358 -24.48 7.24 -4.03
CA GLU A 358 -25.41 7.39 -2.90
C GLU A 358 -25.57 8.87 -2.49
N LEU A 359 -24.53 9.68 -2.67
CA LEU A 359 -24.57 11.15 -2.50
C LEU A 359 -25.32 11.87 -3.64
N ALA A 360 -25.25 11.37 -4.88
CA ALA A 360 -25.91 11.95 -6.05
C ALA A 360 -27.43 11.65 -6.10
N THR A 361 -27.84 10.45 -5.65
CA THR A 361 -29.25 10.05 -5.62
C THR A 361 -30.09 10.81 -4.58
N HIS A 362 -29.45 11.34 -3.52
CA HIS A 362 -30.10 12.20 -2.53
C HIS A 362 -30.18 13.69 -2.91
N THR A 363 -29.71 14.09 -4.10
CA THR A 363 -29.65 15.51 -4.55
C THR A 363 -30.49 15.83 -5.79
N SER A 364 -31.49 15.01 -6.13
CA SER A 364 -32.48 15.33 -7.17
C SER A 364 -33.52 16.37 -6.72
N SER A 365 -33.06 17.58 -6.44
CA SER A 365 -33.87 18.81 -6.57
C SER A 365 -32.95 19.94 -7.04
N LYS A 366 -33.10 20.31 -8.31
CA LYS A 366 -32.46 21.48 -8.96
C LYS A 366 -32.69 22.74 -8.13
N ASP A 367 -31.61 23.36 -7.64
CA ASP A 367 -31.20 24.72 -7.97
C ASP A 367 -30.00 25.12 -7.09
N ASP A 368 -28.95 25.62 -7.76
CA ASP A 368 -27.76 26.33 -7.27
C ASP A 368 -26.80 25.64 -6.27
N ALA A 369 -25.59 25.34 -6.75
CA ALA A 369 -24.38 25.32 -5.93
C ALA A 369 -23.64 26.69 -6.13
N PRO A 370 -22.79 27.18 -5.20
CA PRO A 370 -22.01 26.37 -4.25
C PRO A 370 -21.83 26.95 -2.83
N SER A 371 -21.30 26.11 -1.92
CA SER A 371 -20.96 26.37 -0.49
C SER A 371 -22.10 26.21 0.53
N ASN A 372 -22.42 24.97 0.89
CA ASN A 372 -23.58 24.73 1.75
C ASN A 372 -23.23 24.88 3.24
N PHE A 373 -23.21 26.12 3.73
CA PHE A 373 -23.40 26.49 5.15
C PHE A 373 -24.50 25.64 5.82
N ASN A 374 -25.51 25.21 5.06
CA ASN A 374 -26.56 24.33 5.57
C ASN A 374 -26.08 22.93 5.94
N LEU A 375 -25.03 22.37 5.34
CA LEU A 375 -24.49 21.05 5.69
C LEU A 375 -23.74 21.12 7.03
N ALA A 376 -22.88 22.13 7.19
CA ALA A 376 -22.23 22.44 8.46
C ALA A 376 -23.26 22.80 9.56
N ARG A 377 -24.28 23.60 9.22
CA ARG A 377 -25.39 23.92 10.13
C ARG A 377 -26.22 22.69 10.49
N THR A 378 -26.47 21.80 9.55
CA THR A 378 -27.26 20.57 9.78
C THR A 378 -26.51 19.60 10.68
N GLN A 379 -25.20 19.43 10.48
CA GLN A 379 -24.38 18.60 11.37
C GLN A 379 -24.30 19.20 12.78
N TRP A 380 -24.10 20.51 12.90
CA TRP A 380 -24.10 21.20 14.19
C TRP A 380 -25.47 21.15 14.89
N GLU A 381 -26.57 21.42 14.18
CA GLU A 381 -27.93 21.34 14.73
C GLU A 381 -28.29 19.92 15.15
N ARG A 382 -27.85 18.89 14.40
CA ARG A 382 -28.04 17.49 14.78
C ARG A 382 -27.34 17.17 16.10
N GLN A 383 -26.07 17.54 16.24
CA GLN A 383 -25.30 17.33 17.47
C GLN A 383 -25.89 18.10 18.66
N TYR A 384 -26.27 19.36 18.45
CA TYR A 384 -26.87 20.21 19.48
C TYR A 384 -28.21 19.67 19.99
N LEU A 385 -29.09 19.21 19.08
CA LEU A 385 -30.37 18.63 19.46
C LEU A 385 -30.23 17.24 20.10
N SER A 386 -29.31 16.40 19.62
CA SER A 386 -29.02 15.10 20.26
C SER A 386 -28.55 15.28 21.71
N PHE A 387 -27.62 16.21 21.95
CA PHE A 387 -27.11 16.51 23.30
C PHE A 387 -28.24 16.92 24.27
N HIS A 388 -29.11 17.85 23.87
CA HIS A 388 -30.21 18.31 24.74
C HIS A 388 -31.38 17.31 24.83
N LEU A 389 -31.51 16.39 23.88
CA LEU A 389 -32.44 15.26 24.02
C LEU A 389 -31.92 14.29 25.08
N GLU A 390 -30.64 13.97 25.08
CA GLU A 390 -30.03 13.09 26.09
C GLU A 390 -30.03 13.71 27.49
N GLU A 391 -29.64 14.99 27.61
CA GLU A 391 -29.61 15.74 28.89
C GLU A 391 -30.98 15.76 29.61
N HIS A 392 -32.07 15.77 28.84
CA HIS A 392 -33.44 15.78 29.35
C HIS A 392 -34.14 14.41 29.26
N GLY A 393 -33.38 13.31 29.12
CA GLY A 393 -33.91 11.95 29.14
C GLY A 393 -34.91 11.66 28.01
N TRP A 394 -34.70 12.27 26.85
CA TRP A 394 -35.53 12.21 25.65
C TRP A 394 -36.98 12.72 25.84
N ASP A 395 -37.24 13.50 26.90
CA ASP A 395 -38.51 14.21 27.08
C ASP A 395 -38.60 15.40 26.10
N ILE A 396 -39.23 15.14 24.95
CA ILE A 396 -39.41 16.09 23.84
C ILE A 396 -40.05 17.41 24.31
N LEU A 397 -40.91 17.41 25.33
CA LEU A 397 -41.54 18.64 25.83
C LEU A 397 -40.52 19.51 26.59
N LYS A 398 -39.75 18.89 27.49
CA LYS A 398 -38.71 19.58 28.26
C LYS A 398 -37.57 20.04 27.36
N THR A 399 -37.11 19.19 26.44
CA THR A 399 -36.06 19.55 25.47
C THR A 399 -36.50 20.70 24.59
N ALA A 400 -37.74 20.68 24.08
CA ALA A 400 -38.25 21.78 23.26
C ALA A 400 -38.27 23.12 24.03
N GLN A 401 -38.66 23.11 25.31
CA GLN A 401 -38.63 24.29 26.16
C GLN A 401 -37.20 24.79 26.42
N ALA A 402 -36.25 23.87 26.68
CA ALA A 402 -34.86 24.20 26.95
C ALA A 402 -34.13 24.79 25.72
N VAL A 403 -34.40 24.26 24.52
CA VAL A 403 -33.80 24.77 23.27
C VAL A 403 -34.60 25.91 22.62
N GLY A 404 -35.65 26.41 23.29
CA GLY A 404 -36.47 27.52 22.79
C GLY A 404 -37.31 27.20 21.55
N MET A 405 -37.69 25.93 21.35
CA MET A 405 -38.47 25.45 20.21
C MET A 405 -39.87 24.95 20.62
N THR A 406 -40.78 24.81 19.66
CA THR A 406 -42.07 24.13 19.89
C THR A 406 -41.94 22.62 19.72
N LYS A 407 -42.70 21.83 20.49
CA LYS A 407 -42.72 20.35 20.42
C LYS A 407 -42.86 19.79 18.98
N PRO A 408 -43.75 20.34 18.11
CA PRO A 408 -43.87 19.85 16.73
C PRO A 408 -42.68 20.21 15.84
N ALA A 409 -42.02 21.34 16.09
CA ALA A 409 -40.81 21.73 15.36
C ALA A 409 -39.63 20.83 15.73
N LEU A 410 -39.46 20.54 17.03
CA LEU A 410 -38.43 19.62 17.51
C LEU A 410 -38.64 18.20 16.95
N LYS A 411 -39.86 17.66 16.99
CA LYS A 411 -40.17 16.34 16.40
C LYS A 411 -39.85 16.26 14.90
N ARG A 412 -40.12 17.32 14.14
CA ARG A 412 -39.76 17.38 12.71
C ARG A 412 -38.25 17.37 12.52
N LYS A 413 -37.48 18.10 13.33
CA LYS A 413 -36.02 18.11 13.25
C LYS A 413 -35.40 16.77 13.68
N ILE A 414 -35.91 16.13 14.73
CA ILE A 414 -35.49 14.78 15.16
C ILE A 414 -35.64 13.79 13.99
N LYS A 415 -36.80 13.79 13.32
CA LYS A 415 -37.05 12.92 12.18
C LYS A 415 -36.20 13.29 10.96
N ALA A 416 -36.09 14.59 10.65
CA ALA A 416 -35.33 15.07 9.49
C ALA A 416 -33.82 14.81 9.62
N TYR A 417 -33.27 14.80 10.83
CA TYR A 417 -31.85 14.56 11.11
C TYR A 417 -31.56 13.12 11.57
N ASN A 418 -32.56 12.24 11.51
CA ASN A 418 -32.47 10.84 11.93
C ASN A 418 -31.84 10.67 13.32
N ILE A 419 -32.35 11.43 14.29
CA ILE A 419 -31.93 11.36 15.70
C ILE A 419 -32.77 10.26 16.36
N GLU A 420 -32.16 9.10 16.57
CA GLU A 420 -32.85 7.90 17.09
C GLU A 420 -32.58 7.67 18.58
N PHE A 421 -33.64 7.31 19.30
CA PHE A 421 -33.58 6.94 20.71
C PHE A 421 -33.11 5.48 20.84
N VAL A 422 -31.91 5.27 21.36
CA VAL A 422 -31.46 3.93 21.75
C VAL A 422 -31.99 3.65 23.15
N THR A 423 -33.06 2.86 23.25
CA THR A 423 -33.56 2.36 24.53
C THR A 423 -32.53 1.41 25.15
N SER A 424 -31.99 1.80 26.31
CA SER A 424 -31.21 0.94 27.20
C SER A 424 -32.13 -0.09 27.89
N ALA A 425 -32.64 -1.07 27.15
CA ALA A 425 -33.33 -2.23 27.74
C ALA A 425 -33.60 -3.33 26.69
N SER A 426 -32.54 -4.03 26.26
CA SER A 426 -32.62 -5.47 25.94
C SER A 426 -31.21 -6.00 25.71
N THR A 427 -30.75 -6.85 26.63
CA THR A 427 -29.74 -7.89 26.40
C THR A 427 -29.98 -8.55 25.05
N ASN A 428 -29.16 -8.28 24.05
CA ASN A 428 -29.09 -9.07 22.82
C ASN A 428 -27.68 -8.91 22.23
N LEU A 429 -27.01 -10.04 22.06
CA LEU A 429 -25.71 -10.17 21.41
C LEU A 429 -25.77 -9.48 20.04
N ARG A 430 -24.76 -8.67 19.72
CA ARG A 430 -24.58 -8.19 18.34
C ARG A 430 -23.82 -9.30 17.61
N GLU A 431 -24.55 -10.14 16.90
CA GLU A 431 -23.95 -11.19 16.07
C GLU A 431 -23.38 -10.57 14.79
N THR A 432 -22.07 -10.64 14.63
CA THR A 432 -21.40 -10.33 13.36
C THR A 432 -20.89 -11.60 12.71
N ASN A 433 -20.63 -11.61 11.40
CA ASN A 433 -20.01 -12.77 10.78
C ASN A 433 -18.56 -12.89 11.26
N GLN A 434 -18.09 -14.12 11.45
CA GLN A 434 -16.66 -14.39 11.52
C GLN A 434 -15.99 -13.93 10.22
N ARG A 435 -14.72 -13.55 10.29
CA ARG A 435 -13.96 -13.07 9.13
C ARG A 435 -12.61 -13.75 9.02
N SER A 436 -12.20 -13.91 7.77
CA SER A 436 -10.86 -14.31 7.36
C SER A 436 -10.39 -13.38 6.23
N ILE A 437 -9.19 -13.63 5.72
CA ILE A 437 -8.72 -13.02 4.48
C ILE A 437 -9.17 -13.85 3.27
N SER A 438 -9.18 -13.27 2.06
CA SER A 438 -9.65 -13.97 0.85
C SER A 438 -8.53 -14.72 0.11
N LYS A 439 -7.27 -14.31 0.29
CA LYS A 439 -6.09 -14.96 -0.29
C LYS A 439 -4.90 -14.81 0.66
N SER A 440 -3.95 -15.74 0.57
CA SER A 440 -2.72 -15.66 1.35
C SER A 440 -1.86 -14.46 0.94
N VAL A 441 -1.19 -13.86 1.91
CA VAL A 441 -0.30 -12.72 1.72
C VAL A 441 0.99 -12.91 2.49
N VAL A 442 2.06 -12.29 2.00
CA VAL A 442 3.39 -12.43 2.59
C VAL A 442 4.02 -11.07 2.83
N LEU A 443 4.51 -10.88 4.04
CA LEU A 443 5.27 -9.71 4.45
C LEU A 443 6.65 -10.14 4.93
N TYR A 444 7.68 -9.34 4.65
CA TYR A 444 9.02 -9.60 5.15
C TYR A 444 9.54 -8.36 5.85
N GLY A 445 10.24 -8.57 6.96
CA GLY A 445 10.84 -7.48 7.71
C GLY A 445 11.90 -7.99 8.67
N ARG A 446 12.10 -7.24 9.74
CA ARG A 446 13.03 -7.57 10.81
C ARG A 446 12.27 -7.50 12.13
N GLY A 447 12.54 -8.43 13.05
CA GLY A 447 12.02 -8.34 14.41
C GLY A 447 12.61 -7.13 15.13
N LEU A 448 11.83 -6.45 15.97
CA LEU A 448 12.30 -5.28 16.74
C LEU A 448 13.35 -5.71 17.75
N HIS A 449 13.08 -6.80 18.48
CA HIS A 449 13.90 -7.22 19.58
C HIS A 449 15.03 -8.15 19.16
N SER A 450 14.70 -9.19 18.37
CA SER A 450 15.70 -10.16 17.90
C SER A 450 16.67 -9.58 16.87
N GLY A 451 16.28 -8.53 16.15
CA GLY A 451 17.03 -8.01 15.01
C GLY A 451 17.17 -8.99 13.85
N LEU A 452 16.57 -10.18 13.92
CA LEU A 452 16.61 -11.20 12.88
C LEU A 452 15.63 -10.86 11.76
N LYS A 453 15.99 -11.22 10.52
CA LYS A 453 15.04 -11.15 9.41
C LYS A 453 13.93 -12.16 9.66
N THR A 454 12.69 -11.71 9.61
CA THR A 454 11.50 -12.53 9.82
C THR A 454 10.55 -12.36 8.64
N GLY A 455 9.96 -13.48 8.20
CA GLY A 455 8.90 -13.53 7.21
C GLY A 455 7.58 -13.83 7.89
N LEU A 456 6.51 -13.20 7.42
CA LEU A 456 5.15 -13.38 7.90
C LEU A 456 4.30 -13.86 6.72
N ILE A 457 3.84 -15.10 6.76
CA ILE A 457 2.85 -15.62 5.81
C ILE A 457 1.52 -15.66 6.53
N ILE A 458 0.53 -14.96 5.99
CA ILE A 458 -0.82 -14.94 6.53
C ILE A 458 -1.72 -15.71 5.58
N GLU A 459 -2.37 -16.76 6.08
CA GLU A 459 -3.22 -17.67 5.31
C GLU A 459 -4.65 -17.68 5.90
N PRO A 460 -5.68 -17.76 5.05
CA PRO A 460 -7.05 -17.86 5.53
C PRO A 460 -7.30 -19.18 6.24
N LEU A 461 -8.08 -19.13 7.32
CA LEU A 461 -8.57 -20.33 8.02
C LEU A 461 -10.10 -20.42 7.98
N PRO A 462 -10.67 -21.64 8.04
CA PRO A 462 -12.11 -21.83 8.12
C PRO A 462 -12.69 -21.31 9.45
N PRO A 463 -14.02 -21.13 9.54
CA PRO A 463 -14.69 -20.69 10.76
C PRO A 463 -14.33 -21.51 12.00
N GLY A 464 -14.26 -20.84 13.15
CA GLY A 464 -13.95 -21.45 14.45
C GLY A 464 -12.48 -21.76 14.69
N SER A 465 -11.61 -21.54 13.70
CA SER A 465 -10.17 -21.81 13.83
C SER A 465 -9.47 -20.85 14.78
N GLY A 466 -9.96 -19.62 14.92
CA GLY A 466 -9.29 -18.57 15.68
C GLY A 466 -8.06 -18.00 14.95
N ILE A 467 -7.38 -17.08 15.62
CA ILE A 467 -6.09 -16.54 15.18
C ILE A 467 -4.99 -17.47 15.72
N GLN A 468 -4.17 -18.01 14.82
CA GLN A 468 -3.11 -18.95 15.15
C GLN A 468 -1.77 -18.46 14.62
N PHE A 469 -0.72 -18.56 15.43
CA PHE A 469 0.65 -18.33 15.02
C PHE A 469 1.36 -19.67 14.87
N GLY A 470 2.12 -19.85 13.80
CA GLY A 470 2.85 -21.10 13.52
C GLY A 470 4.25 -20.84 13.01
N ASN A 471 5.01 -21.92 12.88
CA ASN A 471 6.35 -21.88 12.28
C ASN A 471 6.28 -22.14 10.77
N LEU A 472 7.30 -21.70 10.03
CA LEU A 472 7.40 -21.97 8.59
C LEU A 472 7.72 -23.45 8.29
N THR A 473 8.32 -24.15 9.26
CA THR A 473 8.89 -25.50 9.08
C THR A 473 8.15 -26.59 9.85
N SER A 474 7.19 -26.24 10.71
CA SER A 474 6.41 -27.18 11.52
C SER A 474 4.91 -26.88 11.38
N PRO A 475 4.03 -27.90 11.39
CA PRO A 475 2.58 -27.71 11.46
C PRO A 475 2.09 -27.22 12.84
N ASP A 476 2.96 -27.21 13.86
CA ASP A 476 2.57 -26.78 15.21
C ASP A 476 2.17 -25.30 15.24
N THR A 477 1.18 -24.98 16.06
CA THR A 477 0.70 -23.61 16.25
C THR A 477 0.49 -23.23 17.73
N VAL A 478 0.54 -21.94 18.01
CA VAL A 478 0.08 -21.31 19.24
C VAL A 478 -1.11 -20.41 18.93
N ARG A 479 -2.20 -20.58 19.67
CA ARG A 479 -3.40 -19.75 19.51
C ARG A 479 -3.16 -18.38 20.12
N ALA A 480 -3.65 -17.32 19.48
CA ALA A 480 -3.70 -15.98 20.05
C ALA A 480 -4.76 -15.91 21.16
N ASN A 481 -4.39 -16.43 22.33
CA ASN A 481 -5.24 -16.47 23.50
C ASN A 481 -4.40 -16.22 24.76
N VAL A 482 -5.02 -15.60 25.76
CA VAL A 482 -4.38 -15.18 27.01
C VAL A 482 -3.71 -16.32 27.78
N ASP A 483 -4.19 -17.55 27.62
CA ASP A 483 -3.65 -18.74 28.28
C ASP A 483 -2.26 -19.12 27.77
N PHE A 484 -1.93 -18.72 26.54
CA PHE A 484 -0.63 -19.00 25.92
C PHE A 484 0.38 -17.86 26.09
N VAL A 485 0.06 -16.82 26.86
CA VAL A 485 0.99 -15.70 27.10
C VAL A 485 2.14 -16.16 28.01
N ASP A 486 3.35 -16.18 27.46
CA ASP A 486 4.60 -16.62 28.11
C ASP A 486 5.39 -15.45 28.72
N GLY A 487 5.21 -14.23 28.20
CA GLY A 487 5.92 -13.05 28.68
C GLY A 487 5.29 -11.74 28.25
N THR A 488 5.48 -10.70 29.07
CA THR A 488 4.99 -9.32 28.85
C THR A 488 6.08 -8.27 29.03
N ASN A 489 7.36 -8.69 29.00
CA ASN A 489 8.50 -7.81 29.18
C ASN A 489 8.75 -7.07 27.86
N HIS A 490 8.36 -5.79 27.80
CA HIS A 490 8.46 -4.89 26.63
C HIS A 490 7.59 -5.24 25.43
N ALA A 491 7.08 -6.48 25.34
CA ALA A 491 6.12 -6.96 24.36
C ALA A 491 5.35 -8.17 24.91
N THR A 492 4.19 -8.47 24.33
CA THR A 492 3.35 -9.65 24.54
C THR A 492 3.82 -10.80 23.66
N ASN A 493 4.22 -11.90 24.31
CA ASN A 493 4.74 -13.09 23.66
C ASN A 493 3.85 -14.29 23.96
N LEU A 494 3.59 -15.12 22.96
CA LEU A 494 2.86 -16.38 23.08
C LEU A 494 3.81 -17.56 22.95
N ARG A 495 3.53 -18.65 23.67
CA ARG A 495 4.22 -19.93 23.54
C ARG A 495 3.26 -21.11 23.68
N ASN A 496 3.40 -22.09 22.80
CA ASN A 496 2.81 -23.41 22.96
C ASN A 496 3.83 -24.47 22.51
N GLY A 497 4.35 -25.25 23.46
CA GLY A 497 5.45 -26.18 23.18
C GLY A 497 6.69 -25.45 22.64
N THR A 498 7.09 -25.79 21.41
CA THR A 498 8.24 -25.21 20.69
C THR A 498 7.88 -23.98 19.87
N VAL A 499 6.60 -23.71 19.63
CA VAL A 499 6.14 -22.57 18.85
C VAL A 499 6.12 -21.33 19.72
N THR A 500 6.75 -20.26 19.24
CA THR A 500 6.82 -18.98 19.93
C THR A 500 6.39 -17.88 18.97
N ALA A 501 5.59 -16.92 19.46
CA ALA A 501 5.19 -15.74 18.72
C ALA A 501 5.46 -14.49 19.56
N ARG A 502 6.38 -13.64 19.10
CA ARG A 502 6.81 -12.43 19.83
C ARG A 502 6.34 -11.16 19.15
N THR A 503 6.11 -10.13 19.97
CA THR A 503 5.84 -8.75 19.50
C THR A 503 4.57 -8.66 18.65
N ILE A 504 3.49 -9.30 19.11
CA ILE A 504 2.30 -9.55 18.29
C ILE A 504 1.32 -8.37 18.24
N GLU A 505 1.53 -7.35 19.06
CA GLU A 505 0.50 -6.40 19.49
C GLU A 505 0.03 -5.55 18.32
N HIS A 506 0.95 -5.08 17.47
CA HIS A 506 0.62 -4.25 16.32
C HIS A 506 -0.20 -5.03 15.28
N LEU A 507 0.17 -6.28 15.02
CA LEU A 507 -0.58 -7.15 14.12
C LEU A 507 -1.95 -7.48 14.71
N MET A 508 -2.01 -7.84 15.99
CA MET A 508 -3.28 -8.12 16.69
C MET A 508 -4.20 -6.89 16.71
N SER A 509 -3.65 -5.69 16.86
CA SER A 509 -4.38 -4.42 16.83
C SER A 509 -5.01 -4.17 15.45
N ALA A 510 -4.26 -4.46 14.38
CA ALA A 510 -4.80 -4.44 13.01
C ALA A 510 -5.88 -5.52 12.82
N LEU A 511 -5.65 -6.77 13.25
CA LEU A 511 -6.65 -7.84 13.15
C LEU A 511 -7.96 -7.47 13.88
N HIS A 512 -7.86 -6.86 15.07
CA HIS A 512 -9.02 -6.33 15.80
C HIS A 512 -9.77 -5.28 14.97
N ALA A 513 -9.06 -4.31 14.40
CA ALA A 513 -9.66 -3.22 13.63
C ALA A 513 -10.45 -3.70 12.41
N TYR A 514 -10.01 -4.78 11.77
CA TYR A 514 -10.69 -5.42 10.63
C TYR A 514 -11.66 -6.54 11.05
N LYS A 515 -11.73 -6.85 12.35
CA LYS A 515 -12.53 -7.93 12.96
C LYS A 515 -12.18 -9.33 12.44
N ILE A 516 -10.91 -9.60 12.19
CA ILE A 516 -10.44 -10.89 11.66
C ILE A 516 -10.39 -11.94 12.76
N SER A 517 -11.22 -12.97 12.64
CA SER A 517 -11.36 -14.01 13.65
C SER A 517 -10.62 -15.31 13.32
N ASN A 518 -10.39 -15.63 12.04
CA ASN A 518 -9.83 -16.92 11.61
C ASN A 518 -8.67 -16.73 10.64
N ILE A 519 -7.45 -17.00 11.10
CA ILE A 519 -6.26 -16.81 10.27
C ILE A 519 -5.06 -17.60 10.81
N LEU A 520 -4.19 -18.07 9.91
CA LEU A 520 -2.92 -18.69 10.25
C LEU A 520 -1.78 -17.74 9.90
N ILE A 521 -0.92 -17.46 10.86
CA ILE A 521 0.20 -16.53 10.75
C ILE A 521 1.49 -17.32 10.95
N LYS A 522 2.19 -17.66 9.86
CA LYS A 522 3.47 -18.38 9.92
C LYS A 522 4.63 -17.41 9.96
N MET A 523 5.55 -17.60 10.90
CA MET A 523 6.73 -16.75 11.06
C MET A 523 7.91 -17.42 11.76
N SER A 524 9.07 -16.76 11.70
CA SER A 524 10.32 -17.18 12.36
C SER A 524 10.43 -16.55 13.76
N GLU A 525 9.46 -16.84 14.62
CA GLU A 525 9.37 -16.44 16.05
C GLU A 525 8.93 -15.01 16.40
N GLU A 526 9.20 -14.00 15.59
CA GLU A 526 8.86 -12.59 15.90
C GLU A 526 8.12 -11.94 14.72
N VAL A 527 7.06 -11.18 15.03
CA VAL A 527 6.36 -10.36 14.03
C VAL A 527 7.27 -9.20 13.59
N PRO A 528 7.39 -8.91 12.28
CA PRO A 528 8.27 -7.84 11.82
C PRO A 528 7.81 -6.46 12.30
N VAL A 529 8.75 -5.61 12.74
CA VAL A 529 8.43 -4.27 13.28
C VAL A 529 7.99 -3.27 12.22
N MET A 530 8.34 -3.52 10.95
CA MET A 530 8.09 -2.62 9.83
C MET A 530 8.65 -1.21 10.07
N ASP A 531 7.81 -0.18 10.00
CA ASP A 531 8.18 1.22 10.32
C ASP A 531 7.91 1.59 11.79
N GLY A 532 7.61 0.59 12.62
CA GLY A 532 7.22 0.77 14.02
C GLY A 532 5.74 1.02 14.23
N SER A 533 4.91 1.05 13.18
CA SER A 533 3.47 1.30 13.25
C SER A 533 2.66 0.07 12.77
N ALA A 534 1.32 0.16 12.76
CA ALA A 534 0.46 -0.91 12.23
C ALA A 534 0.03 -0.68 10.77
N VAL A 535 0.49 0.40 10.12
CA VAL A 535 0.05 0.79 8.76
C VAL A 535 0.29 -0.32 7.74
N GLU A 536 1.45 -0.98 7.78
CA GLU A 536 1.77 -2.00 6.80
C GLU A 536 0.91 -3.26 6.99
N PHE A 537 0.52 -3.59 8.23
CA PHE A 537 -0.43 -4.67 8.49
C PHE A 537 -1.83 -4.34 7.97
N CYS A 538 -2.28 -3.09 8.10
CA CYS A 538 -3.54 -2.65 7.49
C CYS A 538 -3.53 -2.83 5.97
N ARG A 539 -2.46 -2.37 5.30
CA ARG A 539 -2.31 -2.55 3.84
C ARG A 539 -2.28 -4.01 3.44
N LEU A 540 -1.55 -4.85 4.19
CA LEU A 540 -1.44 -6.27 3.95
C LEU A 540 -2.81 -6.97 4.01
N LEU A 541 -3.63 -6.63 5.02
CA LEU A 541 -5.00 -7.16 5.16
C LEU A 541 -5.92 -6.67 4.03
N GLU A 542 -5.80 -5.42 3.60
CA GLU A 542 -6.56 -4.89 2.46
C GLU A 542 -6.19 -5.55 1.14
N GLU A 543 -4.90 -5.77 0.91
CA GLU A 543 -4.39 -6.48 -0.25
C GLU A 543 -4.90 -7.91 -0.27
N ALA A 544 -4.90 -8.58 0.88
CA ALA A 544 -5.41 -9.94 1.06
C ALA A 544 -6.93 -10.04 0.80
N GLY A 545 -7.66 -8.92 0.90
CA GLY A 545 -9.11 -8.88 0.89
C GLY A 545 -9.71 -9.51 2.14
N ILE A 546 -10.81 -8.96 2.65
CA ILE A 546 -11.52 -9.51 3.81
C ILE A 546 -12.77 -10.25 3.35
N GLU A 547 -12.97 -11.45 3.88
CA GLU A 547 -14.11 -12.31 3.57
C GLU A 547 -14.93 -12.59 4.84
N ASP A 548 -16.22 -12.26 4.79
CA ASP A 548 -17.18 -12.67 5.80
C ASP A 548 -17.50 -14.16 5.63
N GLN A 549 -17.37 -14.93 6.71
CA GLN A 549 -17.65 -16.35 6.74
C GLN A 549 -19.06 -16.63 7.26
N LYS A 550 -19.56 -17.84 7.02
CA LYS A 550 -20.95 -18.23 7.33
C LYS A 550 -21.27 -18.21 8.83
N GLU A 551 -20.31 -18.59 9.68
CA GLU A 551 -20.52 -18.67 11.12
C GLU A 551 -20.49 -17.29 11.78
N LYS A 552 -21.22 -17.16 12.89
CA LYS A 552 -21.29 -15.92 13.66
C LYS A 552 -20.15 -15.81 14.68
N CYS A 553 -19.82 -14.57 15.01
CA CYS A 553 -18.92 -14.16 16.07
C CYS A 553 -19.69 -13.23 17.00
N ASP A 554 -19.80 -13.64 18.26
CA ASP A 554 -20.40 -12.84 19.31
C ASP A 554 -19.39 -11.82 19.84
N ASP A 555 -19.83 -10.57 19.92
CA ASP A 555 -19.09 -9.55 20.66
C ASP A 555 -19.01 -9.95 22.16
N LEU A 556 -17.82 -9.87 22.75
CA LEU A 556 -17.63 -9.97 24.20
C LEU A 556 -18.15 -8.70 24.86
N TRP A 557 -19.35 -8.79 25.43
CA TRP A 557 -19.98 -7.68 26.13
C TRP A 557 -19.50 -7.60 27.58
N VAL A 558 -18.92 -6.46 27.95
CA VAL A 558 -18.48 -6.20 29.33
C VAL A 558 -19.71 -5.91 30.20
N ASP A 559 -19.99 -6.81 31.13
CA ASP A 559 -21.20 -6.83 31.97
C ASP A 559 -21.08 -5.97 33.25
N LYS A 560 -19.86 -5.86 33.78
CA LYS A 560 -19.50 -5.06 34.96
C LYS A 560 -18.12 -4.44 34.80
N VAL A 561 -17.70 -3.64 35.78
CA VAL A 561 -16.36 -3.04 35.76
C VAL A 561 -15.31 -4.08 36.16
N TYR A 562 -14.25 -4.20 35.36
CA TYR A 562 -13.05 -4.96 35.69
C TYR A 562 -11.85 -4.03 35.75
N GLU A 563 -10.99 -4.18 36.75
CA GLU A 563 -9.84 -3.29 36.95
C GLU A 563 -8.59 -4.04 37.40
N VAL A 564 -7.42 -3.50 37.04
CA VAL A 564 -6.10 -4.00 37.40
C VAL A 564 -5.20 -2.81 37.75
N GLY A 565 -4.53 -2.91 38.91
CA GLY A 565 -3.73 -1.81 39.49
C GLY A 565 -4.58 -0.87 40.34
N GLU A 566 -3.96 0.17 40.89
CA GLU A 566 -4.64 1.20 41.70
C GLU A 566 -4.60 2.54 40.96
N GLN A 567 -5.73 3.25 40.96
CA GLN A 567 -5.82 4.56 40.33
C GLN A 567 -4.91 5.55 41.10
N ARG A 568 -3.94 6.15 40.39
CA ARG A 568 -2.85 7.01 40.91
C ARG A 568 -1.60 6.28 41.45
N ASP A 569 -1.48 4.97 41.30
CA ASP A 569 -0.19 4.29 41.49
C ASP A 569 0.76 4.66 40.34
N GLU A 570 2.05 4.85 40.65
CA GLU A 570 3.09 5.10 39.65
C GLU A 570 3.34 3.86 38.77
N LYS A 571 2.88 2.69 39.20
CA LYS A 571 3.09 1.41 38.51
C LYS A 571 2.14 1.14 37.34
N GLY A 572 1.05 1.90 37.22
CA GLY A 572 0.07 1.79 36.13
C GLY A 572 -1.31 1.25 36.55
N TYR A 573 -2.34 1.62 35.79
CA TYR A 573 -3.74 1.30 36.04
C TYR A 573 -4.47 1.05 34.72
N ILE A 574 -5.34 0.03 34.69
CA ILE A 574 -6.28 -0.18 33.59
C ILE A 574 -7.61 -0.70 34.11
N ARG A 575 -8.70 -0.19 33.57
CA ARG A 575 -10.05 -0.72 33.79
C ARG A 575 -10.82 -0.82 32.49
N ILE A 576 -11.83 -1.66 32.47
CA ILE A 576 -12.86 -1.71 31.43
C ILE A 576 -14.23 -1.69 32.08
N GLU A 577 -15.12 -0.88 31.53
CA GLU A 577 -16.49 -0.70 32.02
C GLU A 577 -17.52 -0.96 30.91
N PRO A 578 -18.75 -1.36 31.27
CA PRO A 578 -19.81 -1.62 30.29
C PRO A 578 -20.04 -0.42 29.38
N ALA A 579 -20.03 -0.65 28.06
CA ALA A 579 -20.33 0.36 27.05
C ALA A 579 -20.87 -0.29 25.78
N ASP A 580 -21.65 0.45 25.00
CA ASP A 580 -22.26 -0.07 23.77
C ASP A 580 -21.27 -0.25 22.62
N SER A 581 -20.17 0.50 22.64
CA SER A 581 -19.10 0.49 21.65
C SER A 581 -17.74 0.37 22.32
N PHE A 582 -16.77 -0.16 21.56
CA PHE A 582 -15.39 -0.21 22.00
C PHE A 582 -14.74 1.17 21.97
N SER A 583 -14.13 1.58 23.09
CA SER A 583 -13.34 2.81 23.16
C SER A 583 -12.20 2.67 24.17
N VAL A 584 -11.13 3.43 23.95
CA VAL A 584 -9.95 3.45 24.83
C VAL A 584 -9.60 4.89 25.18
N SER A 585 -9.77 5.24 26.45
CA SER A 585 -9.26 6.48 27.05
C SER A 585 -7.92 6.17 27.70
N TYR A 586 -6.85 6.78 27.20
CA TYR A 586 -5.50 6.54 27.71
C TYR A 586 -4.84 7.84 28.19
N LEU A 587 -4.20 7.78 29.36
CA LEU A 587 -3.33 8.82 29.90
C LEU A 587 -1.89 8.31 30.08
N ILE A 588 -0.92 8.96 29.43
CA ILE A 588 0.51 8.79 29.73
C ILE A 588 1.02 9.98 30.52
N ASP A 589 2.02 9.73 31.37
CA ASP A 589 2.76 10.76 32.09
C ASP A 589 4.24 10.35 32.13
N TYR A 590 5.00 10.84 31.15
CA TYR A 590 6.43 10.59 31.02
C TYR A 590 7.22 11.88 31.32
N PRO A 591 8.50 11.77 31.71
CA PRO A 591 9.40 12.92 31.71
C PRO A 591 9.38 13.67 30.37
N LYS A 592 9.67 14.97 30.41
CA LYS A 592 9.94 15.73 29.18
C LYS A 592 11.05 15.02 28.38
N PRO A 593 10.95 14.99 27.04
CA PRO A 593 10.09 15.81 26.18
C PRO A 593 8.68 15.24 25.89
N ILE A 594 8.37 13.99 26.25
CA ILE A 594 7.05 13.39 25.97
C ILE A 594 5.96 14.09 26.79
N GLY A 595 6.22 14.25 28.09
CA GLY A 595 5.29 14.89 29.01
C GLY A 595 3.99 14.10 29.22
N LYS A 596 2.99 14.81 29.72
CA LYS A 596 1.64 14.27 29.94
C LYS A 596 0.81 14.38 28.67
N GLN A 597 0.27 13.25 28.20
CA GLN A 597 -0.60 13.22 27.02
C GLN A 597 -1.81 12.35 27.31
N SER A 598 -2.96 12.75 26.80
CA SER A 598 -4.20 11.97 26.87
C SER A 598 -4.85 11.87 25.50
N TYR A 599 -5.45 10.73 25.21
CA TYR A 599 -6.27 10.55 24.02
C TYR A 599 -7.45 9.63 24.31
N LEU A 600 -8.62 9.96 23.75
CA LEU A 600 -9.79 9.10 23.73
C LEU A 600 -9.98 8.62 22.30
N TYR A 601 -9.83 7.33 22.09
CA TYR A 601 -10.10 6.67 20.83
C TYR A 601 -11.45 5.96 20.89
N GLU A 602 -12.30 6.23 19.91
CA GLU A 602 -13.57 5.53 19.73
C GLU A 602 -13.50 4.69 18.45
N HIS A 603 -13.58 3.37 18.59
CA HIS A 603 -13.51 2.50 17.42
C HIS A 603 -14.86 2.48 16.70
N LYS A 604 -14.92 3.12 15.53
CA LYS A 604 -16.11 3.16 14.69
C LYS A 604 -16.07 2.08 13.59
N ASN A 605 -14.92 1.94 12.96
CA ASN A 605 -14.64 0.99 11.88
C ASN A 605 -13.11 0.91 11.62
N ALA A 606 -12.69 0.09 10.65
CA ALA A 606 -11.29 -0.04 10.27
C ALA A 606 -10.66 1.30 9.83
N LEU A 607 -11.41 2.18 9.14
CA LEU A 607 -10.91 3.49 8.71
C LEU A 607 -10.56 4.39 9.90
N SER A 608 -11.43 4.43 10.93
CA SER A 608 -11.10 5.19 12.17
C SER A 608 -9.81 4.70 12.83
N PHE A 609 -9.51 3.40 12.77
CA PHE A 609 -8.25 2.87 13.27
C PHE A 609 -7.06 3.31 12.39
N GLN A 610 -7.21 3.24 11.07
CA GLN A 610 -6.17 3.63 10.10
C GLN A 610 -5.78 5.09 10.20
N GLU A 611 -6.75 5.97 10.45
CA GLU A 611 -6.52 7.41 10.54
C GLU A 611 -5.97 7.80 11.92
N ASP A 612 -6.53 7.24 13.00
CA ASP A 612 -6.21 7.70 14.35
C ASP A 612 -5.12 6.92 15.07
N ILE A 613 -4.97 5.62 14.83
CA ILE A 613 -4.15 4.75 15.68
C ILE A 613 -3.04 4.08 14.90
N ALA A 614 -3.36 3.44 13.77
CA ALA A 614 -2.42 2.65 12.98
C ALA A 614 -1.10 3.38 12.64
N PRO A 615 -1.06 4.70 12.36
CA PRO A 615 0.18 5.39 12.02
C PRO A 615 1.10 5.67 13.22
N ALA A 616 0.62 5.50 14.44
CA ALA A 616 1.40 5.78 15.65
C ALA A 616 2.51 4.74 15.83
N ARG A 617 3.76 5.22 15.89
CA ARG A 617 4.93 4.33 15.97
C ARG A 617 5.33 4.01 17.40
N THR A 618 5.93 2.84 17.57
CA THR A 618 6.65 2.45 18.77
C THR A 618 7.78 3.43 19.08
N PHE A 619 8.09 3.56 20.37
CA PHE A 619 9.08 4.52 20.85
C PHE A 619 9.93 3.93 21.97
N GLY A 620 11.16 4.42 22.08
CA GLY A 620 12.11 4.04 23.11
C GLY A 620 13.00 5.20 23.54
N PHE A 621 13.59 5.08 24.72
CA PHE A 621 14.50 6.09 25.26
C PHE A 621 15.95 5.75 24.91
N VAL A 622 16.71 6.76 24.47
CA VAL A 622 18.13 6.61 24.15
C VAL A 622 18.92 6.10 25.36
N SER A 623 18.52 6.50 26.58
CA SER A 623 19.14 6.04 27.83
C SER A 623 18.93 4.55 28.13
N GLU A 624 17.94 3.92 27.51
CA GLU A 624 17.58 2.52 27.76
C GLU A 624 18.17 1.56 26.71
N LEU A 625 18.65 2.08 25.57
CA LEU A 625 19.20 1.27 24.47
C LEU A 625 20.32 0.35 24.93
N GLU A 626 21.32 0.88 25.65
CA GLU A 626 22.46 0.07 26.13
C GLU A 626 22.01 -1.06 27.07
N SER A 627 20.96 -0.83 27.87
CA SER A 627 20.41 -1.86 28.76
C SER A 627 19.64 -2.91 27.99
N LEU A 628 18.86 -2.51 26.98
CA LEU A 628 18.10 -3.42 26.13
C LEU A 628 19.03 -4.29 25.27
N GLU A 629 20.08 -3.71 24.69
CA GLU A 629 21.11 -4.44 23.93
C GLU A 629 21.82 -5.48 24.81
N LYS A 630 22.17 -5.14 26.06
CA LYS A 630 22.74 -6.10 27.03
C LYS A 630 21.81 -7.26 27.36
N MET A 631 20.50 -7.09 27.16
CA MET A 631 19.48 -8.13 27.33
C MET A 631 19.18 -8.89 26.04
N GLY A 632 19.89 -8.60 24.93
CA GLY A 632 19.62 -9.17 23.60
C GLY A 632 18.31 -8.69 22.99
N LEU A 633 17.87 -7.48 23.36
CA LEU A 633 16.67 -6.82 22.89
C LEU A 633 17.03 -5.56 22.10
N ALA A 634 16.07 -5.05 21.32
CA ALA A 634 16.19 -3.84 20.49
C ALA A 634 17.27 -3.91 19.37
N GLU A 635 17.81 -5.09 19.05
CA GLU A 635 18.82 -5.27 17.99
C GLU A 635 18.28 -4.92 16.58
N GLY A 636 16.95 -4.92 16.42
CA GLY A 636 16.25 -4.52 15.20
C GLY A 636 15.80 -3.07 15.16
N GLY A 637 16.00 -2.31 16.23
CA GLY A 637 15.72 -0.87 16.27
C GLY A 637 16.63 -0.12 15.29
N ARG A 638 16.03 0.68 14.40
CA ARG A 638 16.68 1.48 13.38
C ARG A 638 16.11 2.90 13.42
N TRP A 639 16.82 3.82 12.77
CA TRP A 639 16.46 5.25 12.74
C TRP A 639 15.08 5.52 12.11
N ASP A 640 14.58 4.60 11.29
CA ASP A 640 13.34 4.72 10.52
C ASP A 640 12.16 3.91 11.09
N ASN A 641 12.37 3.02 12.07
CA ASN A 641 11.33 2.11 12.58
C ASN A 641 11.00 2.23 14.08
N VAL A 642 11.67 3.12 14.82
CA VAL A 642 11.37 3.41 16.24
C VAL A 642 11.52 4.91 16.47
N ILE A 643 10.63 5.54 17.23
CA ILE A 643 10.83 6.92 17.70
C ILE A 643 11.81 6.90 18.87
N LEU A 644 12.98 7.50 18.70
CA LEU A 644 13.98 7.61 19.74
C LEU A 644 13.84 8.96 20.46
N VAL A 645 13.80 8.88 21.79
CA VAL A 645 13.62 10.03 22.67
C VAL A 645 14.81 10.16 23.60
N ASP A 646 15.44 11.34 23.62
CA ASP A 646 16.46 11.70 24.61
C ASP A 646 15.87 12.60 25.71
N LYS A 647 16.71 13.08 26.63
CA LYS A 647 16.29 13.93 27.77
C LYS A 647 15.68 15.29 27.36
N SER A 648 15.81 15.68 26.09
CA SER A 648 15.51 17.02 25.59
C SER A 648 14.55 17.05 24.41
N ARG A 649 14.59 16.05 23.51
CA ARG A 649 13.80 16.02 22.27
C ARG A 649 13.63 14.61 21.69
N VAL A 650 12.77 14.51 20.68
CA VAL A 650 12.78 13.40 19.72
C VAL A 650 14.01 13.57 18.81
N VAL A 651 14.79 12.50 18.63
CA VAL A 651 16.14 12.62 18.03
C VAL A 651 16.21 12.28 16.55
N ASN A 652 15.33 11.40 16.06
CA ASN A 652 15.47 10.77 14.75
C ASN A 652 14.38 11.10 13.74
N THR A 653 13.24 11.66 14.17
CA THR A 653 12.07 11.80 13.29
C THR A 653 11.14 12.92 13.74
N GLN A 654 10.25 13.36 12.85
CA GLN A 654 9.10 14.19 13.21
C GLN A 654 7.94 13.29 13.62
N LEU A 655 7.14 13.74 14.59
CA LEU A 655 5.95 13.02 14.99
C LEU A 655 4.85 13.15 13.92
N ARG A 656 4.16 12.05 13.64
CA ARG A 656 2.99 11.99 12.76
C ARG A 656 1.76 12.61 13.42
N PHE A 657 1.72 12.57 14.75
CA PHE A 657 0.71 13.24 15.57
C PHE A 657 1.39 14.02 16.71
N PRO A 658 0.86 15.17 17.13
CA PRO A 658 1.34 15.84 18.35
C PRO A 658 1.30 14.94 19.60
N ASN A 659 0.36 13.99 19.63
CA ASN A 659 0.14 13.03 20.70
C ASN A 659 0.43 11.57 20.26
N GLU A 660 1.44 11.36 19.41
CA GLU A 660 1.76 10.02 18.84
C GLU A 660 2.07 8.97 19.92
N PHE A 661 2.73 9.34 21.03
CA PHE A 661 3.12 8.41 22.09
C PHE A 661 1.91 7.76 22.79
N VAL A 662 0.88 8.54 23.12
CA VAL A 662 -0.34 8.01 23.75
C VAL A 662 -1.19 7.21 22.76
N ARG A 663 -1.19 7.58 21.46
CA ARG A 663 -1.85 6.80 20.41
C ARG A 663 -1.20 5.44 20.22
N HIS A 664 0.14 5.35 20.30
CA HIS A 664 0.84 4.06 20.28
C HIS A 664 0.49 3.19 21.50
N LYS A 665 0.39 3.78 22.70
CA LYS A 665 -0.06 3.01 23.89
C LYS A 665 -1.51 2.50 23.76
N ILE A 666 -2.37 3.24 23.06
CA ILE A 666 -3.71 2.75 22.69
C ILE A 666 -3.60 1.60 21.69
N LEU A 667 -2.73 1.69 20.68
CA LEU A 667 -2.48 0.62 19.71
C LEU A 667 -2.09 -0.69 20.43
N ASP A 668 -1.16 -0.62 21.40
CA ASP A 668 -0.76 -1.75 22.25
C ASP A 668 -1.95 -2.35 23.02
N VAL A 669 -2.74 -1.50 23.69
CA VAL A 669 -3.92 -1.94 24.45
C VAL A 669 -4.92 -2.67 23.57
N ILE A 670 -5.19 -2.18 22.36
CA ILE A 670 -6.10 -2.83 21.42
C ILE A 670 -5.58 -4.22 21.04
N GLY A 671 -4.29 -4.33 20.72
CA GLY A 671 -3.65 -5.59 20.36
C GLY A 671 -3.71 -6.62 21.48
N ASP A 672 -3.33 -6.22 22.70
CA ASP A 672 -3.34 -7.10 23.88
C ASP A 672 -4.76 -7.57 24.23
N LEU A 673 -5.74 -6.66 24.18
CA LEU A 673 -7.14 -7.01 24.47
C LEU A 673 -7.74 -7.99 23.46
N TYR A 674 -7.21 -8.02 22.23
CA TYR A 674 -7.69 -8.96 21.21
C TYR A 674 -7.25 -10.41 21.44
N LEU A 675 -6.44 -10.68 22.48
CA LEU A 675 -6.23 -12.04 23.01
C LEU A 675 -7.49 -12.68 23.60
N THR A 676 -8.58 -11.93 23.75
CA THR A 676 -9.93 -12.48 23.98
C THR A 676 -10.44 -13.31 22.78
N GLY A 677 -9.89 -13.09 21.58
CA GLY A 677 -10.31 -13.74 20.34
C GLY A 677 -11.69 -13.30 19.84
N ARG A 678 -12.30 -12.29 20.45
CA ARG A 678 -13.62 -11.74 20.11
C ARG A 678 -13.58 -10.20 20.16
N PRO A 679 -14.34 -9.49 19.31
CA PRO A 679 -14.50 -8.05 19.46
C PRO A 679 -15.11 -7.71 20.83
N ILE A 680 -14.62 -6.66 21.48
CA ILE A 680 -15.08 -6.28 22.84
C ILE A 680 -16.07 -5.13 22.75
N ARG A 681 -17.15 -5.17 23.54
CA ARG A 681 -18.02 -4.02 23.81
C ARG A 681 -17.78 -3.53 25.24
N GLY A 682 -17.03 -2.44 25.34
CA GLY A 682 -16.65 -1.85 26.62
C GLY A 682 -15.78 -0.61 26.43
N LYS A 683 -15.75 0.23 27.45
CA LYS A 683 -14.87 1.39 27.51
C LYS A 683 -13.67 1.09 28.38
N VAL A 684 -12.49 1.16 27.80
CA VAL A 684 -11.22 1.01 28.52
C VAL A 684 -10.76 2.37 29.01
N THR A 685 -10.36 2.45 30.27
CA THR A 685 -9.65 3.60 30.82
C THR A 685 -8.30 3.13 31.36
N ALA A 686 -7.22 3.65 30.79
CA ALA A 686 -5.85 3.27 31.12
C ALA A 686 -5.02 4.49 31.53
N GLU A 687 -4.19 4.33 32.55
CA GLU A 687 -3.21 5.33 32.98
C GLU A 687 -1.87 4.63 33.18
N ARG A 688 -0.87 4.97 32.36
CA ARG A 688 0.50 4.40 32.43
C ARG A 688 0.52 2.85 32.45
N SER A 689 -0.48 2.20 31.84
CA SER A 689 -0.56 0.74 31.76
C SER A 689 0.48 0.17 30.77
N GLY A 690 1.02 -1.01 31.08
CA GLY A 690 1.87 -1.78 30.16
C GLY A 690 1.21 -3.11 29.79
N HIS A 691 1.85 -3.90 28.93
CA HIS A 691 1.36 -5.22 28.49
C HIS A 691 0.97 -6.13 29.66
N ARG A 692 1.72 -6.11 30.77
CA ARG A 692 1.38 -6.86 31.99
C ARG A 692 0.00 -6.50 32.54
N HIS A 693 -0.36 -5.21 32.55
CA HIS A 693 -1.67 -4.75 33.02
C HIS A 693 -2.77 -5.14 32.04
N ASN A 694 -2.52 -4.97 30.74
CA ASN A 694 -3.46 -5.28 29.68
C ASN A 694 -3.81 -6.78 29.68
N VAL A 695 -2.80 -7.66 29.70
CA VAL A 695 -2.98 -9.12 29.78
C VAL A 695 -3.68 -9.54 31.06
N ALA A 696 -3.35 -8.95 32.21
CA ALA A 696 -4.04 -9.24 33.46
C ALA A 696 -5.53 -8.86 33.41
N LEU A 697 -5.88 -7.79 32.69
CA LEU A 697 -7.27 -7.41 32.47
C LEU A 697 -7.98 -8.41 31.58
N VAL A 698 -7.33 -8.89 30.50
CA VAL A 698 -7.88 -9.96 29.65
C VAL A 698 -8.15 -11.23 30.46
N LYS A 699 -7.22 -11.64 31.32
CA LYS A 699 -7.44 -12.82 32.20
C LYS A 699 -8.68 -12.65 33.07
N LYS A 700 -8.83 -11.49 33.73
CA LYS A 700 -10.02 -11.20 34.53
C LYS A 700 -11.32 -11.21 33.72
N LEU A 701 -11.30 -10.69 32.49
CA LEU A 701 -12.46 -10.73 31.60
C LEU A 701 -12.82 -12.17 31.22
N MET A 702 -11.85 -12.97 30.81
CA MET A 702 -12.07 -14.34 30.34
C MET A 702 -12.49 -15.29 31.49
N GLU A 703 -12.01 -15.09 32.72
CA GLU A 703 -12.44 -15.88 33.89
C GLU A 703 -13.94 -15.71 34.25
N ASN A 704 -14.58 -14.63 33.78
CA ASN A 704 -15.97 -14.29 34.13
C ASN A 704 -16.95 -14.43 32.95
N HIS A 705 -16.46 -14.78 31.76
CA HIS A 705 -17.24 -14.93 30.53
C HIS A 705 -17.00 -16.33 29.92
N ASP A 706 -17.82 -17.31 30.31
CA ASP A 706 -17.95 -18.61 29.64
C ASP A 706 -18.94 -18.53 28.47
#